data_AF-A0A959N5R1-F1
#
_entry.id   AF-A0A959N5R1-F1
#
_cell.length_a   1.000
_cell.length_b   1.000
_cell.length_c   1.000
_cell.angle_alpha   90.00
_cell.angle_beta   90.00
_cell.angle_gamma   90.00
#
_symmetry.space_group_name_H-M   'P 1'
#
loop_
_entity.id
_entity.type
_entity.pdbx_description
1 polymer ?
#
loop_
_entity_poly.entity_id
_entity_poly.type
_entity_poly.pdbx_seq_one_letter_code
_entity_poly.pdbx_strand_id
1 'polypeptide(L)'
;MKKLLQQSAFFCFIVFLISNSAFSANEYFRSVTSGNWNSLSTWEMSINNSTWVPATTTPDATSNSITIRSPNTVTVSANVSADQLVVNSGATLYINTGIILTIVNGSSYDMTVNDSAFVDGPGTVRTQGVAMSFFIDSYSYFMADLKVNTGSLTVTDPGVPYEAKFFGIVTVDAGATLDAGTSSAYDLEFYGDVVNNGTISGSSSKIVMRCQNFINNSVVSANASMDTTTTISGAGSYTGSNMIINSSGNVSLANNITFSPSNTFTVNNGGKLNPNSFIYTINSGTFYMYSGGTVMNSGTFRTQGTVSLNIRNGSSFNAPLKINTGTTTAYETSVPYIANFYNNLTVDNGATLYTGSSSAYNTVIYGIITNNGTINGSGELIVRGTAMSNSNSVDPLNLTFNSTCSVSGAGTFTSTNILIDTAGAVSLSSNVTFTPDTKMEINNGGILKPNGFTFTYNNGTFYAYSGSTVLAGGLFRTQGTVTLNVRTGSAFNSALYVNNGTTTAGEFSVPYNGRFYGNLTVENGATLSMSVSSAYDTEFYGTVTNNGTISGSGHFILRGSALVNNNSISSVYFALNSTCNISGAGSFTSNYILIDTNASVTLLSNVTFSPVNTFDMLAGGTLNPNSNFFTLTSGTFEVSAGSVVSNSGTFRTQGTVILNIRSGSSFNAPLNVNNGVTRAYELSSPYDAKLYGNITIDNGASLDLGNSSAYSLKVFSNIVNNGSIIGSSGADLIFSKGIHTLQGSGFILPSAFIPDSSTVTLNSDHDMYSIEISPVGVFNISNRRLGFAASDPIVNNGTFTTTNSDIEYNGTALQYISYLNIIYSGLRVNNPAGTRLLGDITISDTLAVILGDLNLSGKIITITPSGYMTETPGNTVFGTSGYIITTRNVGTPTALNVAGMGAVLTATTNLGSTEIKRGHAVQTGLNGGTSIKRYYDITPTNNSGLNATLVFKFDDSELNGKPEPSLKLFKSTNAGTNWLFMGGSVNIAANEITLPGLTSFSRWSADSSGVSAAITLLMEGFYNNVSNQLRLSDTVRAYLRNVSAPYAVVDSAIGIVDSLTFKSAFQFNNAATGTYYIQLKHRNSLETWSKNGVNYIMDSTLNYDFTFAATQAYGNNTKLKGTKYCLYSGDISQDGYIDLSDVVGIYNNATAFVNGYVVTDVNGDLITDLADVLIAYNNAIAFVSAKFPA
;
A
#
# COMPACT_ATOMS: atom_id res chain seq x y z
N MET A 1 78.81 -117.42 -69.92
CA MET A 1 77.34 -117.35 -70.10
C MET A 1 76.50 -117.50 -68.81
N LYS A 2 77.06 -117.72 -67.59
CA LYS A 2 76.26 -117.78 -66.34
C LYS A 2 76.77 -116.98 -65.13
N LYS A 3 77.93 -116.29 -65.19
CA LYS A 3 78.48 -115.53 -64.04
C LYS A 3 79.31 -114.32 -64.49
N LEU A 4 78.64 -113.31 -65.04
CA LEU A 4 79.04 -111.88 -65.02
C LEU A 4 77.94 -110.98 -65.62
N LEU A 5 76.80 -111.58 -66.00
CA LEU A 5 75.49 -111.04 -65.67
C LEU A 5 75.40 -110.60 -64.18
N GLN A 6 76.30 -111.06 -63.30
CA GLN A 6 76.53 -110.51 -61.96
C GLN A 6 77.21 -109.13 -61.93
N GLN A 7 78.01 -108.72 -62.94
CA GLN A 7 78.52 -107.34 -63.04
C GLN A 7 77.55 -106.42 -63.80
N SER A 8 76.79 -106.93 -64.78
CA SER A 8 75.70 -106.16 -65.41
C SER A 8 74.49 -106.01 -64.50
N ALA A 9 74.17 -107.01 -63.67
CA ALA A 9 73.18 -106.87 -62.62
C ALA A 9 73.69 -105.95 -61.50
N PHE A 10 74.98 -105.92 -61.14
CA PHE A 10 75.49 -104.96 -60.15
C PHE A 10 75.52 -103.51 -60.67
N PHE A 11 75.74 -103.29 -61.97
CA PHE A 11 75.64 -101.96 -62.59
C PHE A 11 74.18 -101.54 -62.86
N CYS A 12 73.29 -102.46 -63.25
CA CYS A 12 71.86 -102.17 -63.34
C CYS A 12 71.18 -102.06 -61.97
N PHE A 13 71.63 -102.75 -60.93
CA PHE A 13 71.11 -102.58 -59.55
C PHE A 13 71.61 -101.26 -58.94
N ILE A 14 72.79 -100.75 -59.34
CA ILE A 14 73.28 -99.42 -58.92
C ILE A 14 72.64 -98.27 -59.73
N VAL A 15 72.22 -98.48 -60.99
CA VAL A 15 71.47 -97.47 -61.77
C VAL A 15 69.96 -97.50 -61.50
N PHE A 16 69.41 -98.63 -61.03
CA PHE A 16 68.00 -98.74 -60.61
C PHE A 16 67.76 -98.37 -59.12
N LEU A 17 68.84 -98.14 -58.34
CA LEU A 17 68.79 -97.66 -56.96
C LEU A 17 69.33 -96.22 -56.77
N ILE A 18 69.70 -95.52 -57.85
CA ILE A 18 70.16 -94.12 -57.84
C ILE A 18 69.55 -93.39 -59.06
N SER A 19 68.24 -93.19 -59.12
CA SER A 19 67.66 -91.86 -58.86
C SER A 19 66.17 -91.94 -58.52
N ASN A 20 65.79 -92.91 -57.69
CA ASN A 20 64.68 -92.71 -56.75
C ASN A 20 65.12 -91.67 -55.71
N SER A 21 65.29 -90.41 -56.14
CA SER A 21 64.99 -89.32 -55.22
C SER A 21 63.48 -89.40 -55.04
N ALA A 22 63.06 -89.92 -53.90
CA ALA A 22 61.77 -89.54 -53.36
C ALA A 22 61.72 -88.01 -53.47
N PHE A 23 60.95 -87.54 -54.45
CA PHE A 23 60.75 -86.13 -54.71
C PHE A 23 60.04 -85.58 -53.47
N SER A 24 60.72 -84.66 -52.80
CA SER A 24 60.31 -84.05 -51.55
C SER A 24 59.19 -83.07 -51.85
N ALA A 25 58.23 -82.93 -50.93
CA ALA A 25 57.41 -81.71 -50.83
C ALA A 25 58.24 -80.46 -51.21
N ASN A 26 57.68 -79.58 -52.05
CA ASN A 26 58.22 -78.30 -52.57
C ASN A 26 58.56 -78.19 -54.10
N GLU A 27 57.93 -78.93 -55.03
CA GLU A 27 58.09 -78.65 -56.47
C GLU A 27 57.27 -77.48 -57.00
N TYR A 28 57.79 -76.80 -58.03
CA TYR A 28 57.08 -75.80 -58.82
C TYR A 28 56.18 -76.48 -59.84
N PHE A 29 54.95 -75.98 -60.02
CA PHE A 29 54.02 -76.48 -61.03
C PHE A 29 53.60 -75.36 -61.98
N ARG A 30 53.41 -75.69 -63.26
CA ARG A 30 52.72 -74.78 -64.18
C ARG A 30 51.83 -75.52 -65.18
N SER A 31 50.72 -74.91 -65.59
CA SER A 31 49.82 -75.55 -66.56
C SER A 31 50.44 -75.59 -67.95
N VAL A 32 50.33 -76.73 -68.64
CA VAL A 32 50.83 -76.92 -70.02
C VAL A 32 49.70 -76.98 -71.05
N THR A 33 48.49 -77.31 -70.62
CA THR A 33 47.27 -77.30 -71.42
C THR A 33 46.06 -77.06 -70.52
N SER A 34 44.93 -76.63 -71.10
CA SER A 34 43.65 -76.59 -70.39
C SER A 34 43.22 -77.99 -69.95
N GLY A 35 42.64 -78.11 -68.75
CA GLY A 35 42.17 -79.40 -68.23
C GLY A 35 41.84 -79.38 -66.74
N ASN A 36 41.57 -80.56 -66.20
CA ASN A 36 41.19 -80.73 -64.80
C ASN A 36 42.41 -80.60 -63.88
N TRP A 37 42.28 -79.92 -62.74
CA TRP A 37 43.34 -79.77 -61.73
C TRP A 37 43.96 -81.11 -61.34
N ASN A 38 43.14 -82.15 -61.17
CA ASN A 38 43.60 -83.48 -60.77
C ASN A 38 44.12 -84.35 -61.95
N SER A 39 44.28 -83.79 -63.15
CA SER A 39 44.87 -84.51 -64.30
C SER A 39 46.36 -84.22 -64.40
N LEU A 40 47.20 -85.26 -64.42
CA LEU A 40 48.64 -85.13 -64.66
C LEU A 40 48.95 -84.44 -66.00
N SER A 41 48.10 -84.63 -67.01
CA SER A 41 48.27 -84.01 -68.33
C SER A 41 48.13 -82.49 -68.33
N THR A 42 47.54 -81.91 -67.28
CA THR A 42 47.34 -80.46 -67.16
C THR A 42 48.63 -79.75 -66.73
N TRP A 43 49.58 -80.45 -66.11
CA TRP A 43 50.71 -79.86 -65.41
C TRP A 43 52.07 -80.33 -65.94
N GLU A 44 53.05 -79.45 -65.90
CA GLU A 44 54.47 -79.78 -65.86
C GLU A 44 55.06 -79.32 -64.51
N MET A 45 56.05 -80.05 -64.00
CA MET A 45 56.68 -79.80 -62.69
C MET A 45 58.17 -79.48 -62.82
N SER A 46 58.72 -78.76 -61.84
CA SER A 46 60.15 -78.39 -61.78
C SER A 46 60.65 -78.36 -60.34
N ILE A 47 61.90 -78.79 -60.11
CA ILE A 47 62.58 -78.67 -58.80
C ILE A 47 63.38 -77.37 -58.65
N ASN A 48 63.58 -76.62 -59.73
CA ASN A 48 64.46 -75.43 -59.76
C ASN A 48 63.84 -74.25 -60.50
N ASN A 49 62.53 -74.33 -60.81
CA ASN A 49 61.77 -73.33 -61.55
C ASN A 49 62.32 -72.98 -62.94
N SER A 50 63.24 -73.79 -63.49
CA SER A 50 63.96 -73.49 -64.74
C SER A 50 63.84 -74.63 -65.76
N THR A 51 64.12 -75.87 -65.33
CA THR A 51 63.92 -77.09 -66.13
C THR A 51 62.61 -77.76 -65.76
N TRP A 52 61.76 -78.01 -66.75
CA TRP A 52 60.40 -78.52 -66.55
C TRP A 52 60.23 -79.89 -67.20
N VAL A 53 59.55 -80.79 -66.51
CA VAL A 53 59.24 -82.16 -66.95
C VAL A 53 57.74 -82.43 -66.80
N PRO A 54 57.14 -83.40 -67.53
CA PRO A 54 55.77 -83.81 -67.31
C PRO A 54 55.50 -84.12 -65.84
N ALA A 55 54.39 -83.64 -65.29
CA ALA A 55 54.08 -83.83 -63.88
C ALA A 55 53.78 -85.31 -63.57
N THR A 56 54.30 -85.80 -62.44
CA THR A 56 54.04 -87.17 -61.95
C THR A 56 53.05 -87.20 -60.78
N THR A 57 52.81 -86.04 -60.18
CA THR A 57 51.78 -85.74 -59.19
C THR A 57 51.02 -84.48 -59.62
N THR A 58 49.87 -84.22 -59.04
CA THR A 58 49.13 -82.98 -59.25
C THR A 58 49.51 -81.95 -58.19
N PRO A 59 49.48 -80.64 -58.48
CA PRO A 59 49.82 -79.63 -57.49
C PRO A 59 48.88 -79.66 -56.29
N ASP A 60 49.44 -79.41 -55.12
CA ASP A 60 48.73 -79.34 -53.84
C ASP A 60 49.30 -78.23 -52.92
N ALA A 61 48.87 -78.20 -51.66
CA ALA A 61 49.29 -77.19 -50.68
C ALA A 61 50.77 -77.29 -50.24
N THR A 62 51.47 -78.38 -50.58
CA THR A 62 52.89 -78.58 -50.27
C THR A 62 53.81 -78.29 -51.46
N SER A 63 53.20 -77.93 -52.60
CA SER A 63 53.92 -77.44 -53.76
C SER A 63 54.53 -76.06 -53.48
N ASN A 64 55.57 -75.69 -54.22
CA ASN A 64 56.07 -74.31 -54.23
C ASN A 64 55.08 -73.43 -55.04
N SER A 65 55.53 -72.57 -55.95
CA SER A 65 54.59 -71.83 -56.80
C SER A 65 53.83 -72.72 -57.79
N ILE A 66 52.50 -72.53 -57.86
CA ILE A 66 51.60 -73.18 -58.81
C ILE A 66 51.13 -72.13 -59.82
N THR A 67 51.54 -72.19 -61.07
CA THR A 67 51.22 -71.17 -62.09
C THR A 67 50.25 -71.67 -63.15
N ILE A 68 49.08 -71.07 -63.26
CA ILE A 68 48.17 -71.28 -64.39
C ILE A 68 48.58 -70.29 -65.49
N ARG A 69 49.18 -70.82 -66.56
CA ARG A 69 49.63 -70.02 -67.71
C ARG A 69 48.51 -69.74 -68.68
N SER A 70 48.58 -68.58 -69.32
CA SER A 70 47.74 -68.27 -70.46
C SER A 70 48.08 -69.14 -71.67
N PRO A 71 47.07 -69.54 -72.49
CA PRO A 71 45.64 -69.23 -72.38
C PRO A 71 44.85 -70.32 -71.65
N ASN A 72 45.48 -71.07 -70.73
CA ASN A 72 44.89 -72.29 -70.20
C ASN A 72 43.73 -72.00 -69.23
N THR A 73 42.69 -72.82 -69.31
CA THR A 73 41.64 -72.95 -68.30
C THR A 73 41.91 -74.20 -67.48
N VAL A 74 42.15 -74.03 -66.18
CA VAL A 74 42.29 -75.14 -65.23
C VAL A 74 41.02 -75.27 -64.42
N THR A 75 40.35 -76.42 -64.53
CA THR A 75 39.08 -76.70 -63.86
C THR A 75 39.29 -77.47 -62.56
N VAL A 76 38.84 -76.92 -61.44
CA VAL A 76 38.79 -77.58 -60.13
C VAL A 76 37.45 -78.31 -60.00
N SER A 77 37.49 -79.63 -60.22
CA SER A 77 36.30 -80.49 -60.23
C SER A 77 36.07 -81.30 -58.94
N ALA A 78 37.04 -81.28 -58.03
CA ALA A 78 37.00 -81.88 -56.70
C ALA A 78 37.74 -80.96 -55.73
N ASN A 79 37.48 -81.09 -54.42
CA ASN A 79 38.14 -80.26 -53.41
C ASN A 79 39.66 -80.48 -53.46
N VAL A 80 40.41 -79.41 -53.63
CA VAL A 80 41.89 -79.41 -53.63
C VAL A 80 42.40 -78.26 -52.78
N SER A 81 43.66 -78.33 -52.39
CA SER A 81 44.34 -77.27 -51.66
C SER A 81 45.57 -76.79 -52.43
N ALA A 82 45.90 -75.52 -52.33
CA ALA A 82 47.05 -74.90 -53.00
C ALA A 82 47.73 -73.89 -52.07
N ASP A 83 49.02 -73.65 -52.30
CA ASP A 83 49.80 -72.54 -51.76
C ASP A 83 50.50 -71.83 -52.94
N GLN A 84 50.79 -70.53 -52.80
CA GLN A 84 51.48 -69.72 -53.79
C GLN A 84 50.93 -69.86 -55.22
N LEU A 85 49.59 -69.81 -55.36
CA LEU A 85 48.88 -69.98 -56.63
C LEU A 85 48.91 -68.69 -57.46
N VAL A 86 49.44 -68.76 -58.68
CA VAL A 86 49.50 -67.64 -59.62
C VAL A 86 48.60 -67.92 -60.83
N VAL A 87 47.63 -67.05 -61.08
CA VAL A 87 46.83 -67.03 -62.33
C VAL A 87 47.39 -65.92 -63.22
N ASN A 88 48.04 -66.30 -64.32
CA ASN A 88 48.65 -65.33 -65.23
C ASN A 88 47.61 -64.58 -66.06
N SER A 89 48.01 -63.41 -66.56
CA SER A 89 47.19 -62.59 -67.45
C SER A 89 46.63 -63.39 -68.63
N GLY A 90 45.31 -63.37 -68.80
CA GLY A 90 44.58 -64.12 -69.82
C GLY A 90 44.35 -65.60 -69.53
N ALA A 91 44.71 -66.10 -68.34
CA ALA A 91 44.42 -67.47 -67.91
C ALA A 91 43.13 -67.55 -67.08
N THR A 92 42.56 -68.76 -66.94
CA THR A 92 41.34 -68.98 -66.17
C THR A 92 41.50 -70.13 -65.17
N LEU A 93 41.14 -69.87 -63.92
CA LEU A 93 40.89 -70.87 -62.90
C LEU A 93 39.38 -71.03 -62.74
N TYR A 94 38.83 -72.19 -63.09
CA TYR A 94 37.39 -72.43 -63.05
C TYR A 94 37.03 -73.43 -61.95
N ILE A 95 36.11 -73.11 -61.04
CA ILE A 95 35.76 -73.96 -59.89
C ILE A 95 34.31 -74.44 -60.03
N ASN A 96 34.11 -75.76 -60.07
CA ASN A 96 32.77 -76.34 -60.27
C ASN A 96 31.83 -76.11 -59.08
N THR A 97 30.53 -76.21 -59.32
CA THR A 97 29.49 -76.04 -58.30
C THR A 97 29.71 -76.96 -57.11
N GLY A 98 29.66 -76.42 -55.89
CA GLY A 98 29.83 -77.18 -54.65
C GLY A 98 31.26 -77.64 -54.35
N ILE A 99 32.24 -77.23 -55.18
CA ILE A 99 33.65 -77.54 -54.98
C ILE A 99 34.37 -76.40 -54.27
N ILE A 100 35.29 -76.75 -53.37
CA ILE A 100 36.10 -75.83 -52.58
C ILE A 100 37.57 -75.96 -53.00
N LEU A 101 38.15 -74.87 -53.50
CA LEU A 101 39.60 -74.69 -53.60
C LEU A 101 40.10 -74.05 -52.31
N THR A 102 40.95 -74.74 -51.57
CA THR A 102 41.51 -74.22 -50.31
C THR A 102 42.88 -73.59 -50.56
N ILE A 103 43.03 -72.29 -50.34
CA ILE A 103 44.35 -71.64 -50.32
C ILE A 103 44.87 -71.66 -48.89
N VAL A 104 46.06 -72.22 -48.68
CA VAL A 104 46.71 -72.29 -47.36
C VAL A 104 47.80 -71.24 -47.21
N ASN A 105 48.19 -70.95 -45.97
CA ASN A 105 49.19 -69.93 -45.66
C ASN A 105 50.63 -70.43 -45.92
N GLY A 106 51.32 -69.75 -46.83
CA GLY A 106 52.71 -69.96 -47.17
C GLY A 106 53.61 -68.76 -46.88
N SER A 107 54.69 -68.66 -47.66
CA SER A 107 55.54 -67.47 -47.72
C SER A 107 55.15 -66.62 -48.93
N SER A 108 55.31 -65.30 -48.89
CA SER A 108 54.85 -64.40 -49.98
C SER A 108 53.32 -64.37 -50.12
N TYR A 109 52.79 -63.91 -51.26
CA TYR A 109 51.37 -64.00 -51.61
C TYR A 109 50.97 -65.47 -51.79
N ASP A 110 49.91 -65.90 -51.10
CA ASP A 110 49.37 -67.26 -51.22
C ASP A 110 48.54 -67.42 -52.50
N MET A 111 47.98 -66.31 -53.01
CA MET A 111 47.34 -66.25 -54.31
C MET A 111 47.67 -64.94 -55.03
N THR A 112 47.94 -65.03 -56.32
CA THR A 112 48.15 -63.90 -57.22
C THR A 112 47.25 -64.04 -58.44
N VAL A 113 46.44 -63.04 -58.72
CA VAL A 113 45.57 -62.94 -59.90
C VAL A 113 45.98 -61.68 -60.65
N ASN A 114 46.68 -61.86 -61.77
CA ASN A 114 47.23 -60.77 -62.56
C ASN A 114 46.17 -60.10 -63.46
N ASP A 115 46.51 -58.96 -64.05
CA ASP A 115 45.71 -58.23 -65.04
C ASP A 115 45.04 -59.18 -66.06
N SER A 116 43.74 -59.03 -66.28
CA SER A 116 42.97 -59.78 -67.27
C SER A 116 42.93 -61.30 -67.03
N ALA A 117 43.29 -61.78 -65.83
CA ALA A 117 43.08 -63.17 -65.40
C ALA A 117 41.68 -63.38 -64.80
N PHE A 118 41.19 -64.62 -64.86
CA PHE A 118 39.86 -65.00 -64.40
C PHE A 118 39.93 -66.07 -63.30
N VAL A 119 39.26 -65.82 -62.18
CA VAL A 119 38.92 -66.83 -61.17
C VAL A 119 37.41 -66.97 -61.19
N ASP A 120 36.91 -68.01 -61.87
CA ASP A 120 35.53 -68.13 -62.30
C ASP A 120 34.89 -69.45 -61.83
N GLY A 121 33.59 -69.58 -62.03
CA GLY A 121 32.78 -70.75 -61.70
C GLY A 121 32.00 -70.62 -60.39
N PRO A 122 30.93 -71.40 -60.22
CA PRO A 122 30.02 -71.33 -59.07
C PRO A 122 30.54 -72.02 -57.80
N GLY A 123 31.82 -72.38 -57.75
CA GLY A 123 32.46 -72.94 -56.56
C GLY A 123 33.03 -71.87 -55.63
N THR A 124 33.77 -72.31 -54.62
CA THR A 124 34.29 -71.43 -53.56
C THR A 124 35.82 -71.50 -53.46
N VAL A 125 36.47 -70.35 -53.39
CA VAL A 125 37.84 -70.20 -52.91
C VAL A 125 37.81 -69.98 -51.41
N ARG A 126 38.41 -70.88 -50.63
CA ARG A 126 38.44 -70.83 -49.16
C ARG A 126 39.86 -70.58 -48.66
N THR A 127 40.05 -69.63 -47.75
CA THR A 127 41.37 -69.45 -47.11
C THR A 127 41.53 -70.28 -45.84
N GLN A 128 42.75 -70.75 -45.55
CA GLN A 128 43.05 -71.50 -44.33
C GLN A 128 44.47 -71.22 -43.84
N GLY A 129 44.60 -70.38 -42.82
CA GLY A 129 45.90 -70.06 -42.22
C GLY A 129 45.80 -68.99 -41.13
N VAL A 130 46.94 -68.46 -40.67
CA VAL A 130 46.98 -67.40 -39.65
C VAL A 130 47.05 -66.01 -40.29
N ALA A 131 47.87 -65.82 -41.33
CA ALA A 131 48.15 -64.51 -41.94
C ALA A 131 48.30 -64.63 -43.48
N MET A 132 47.19 -64.90 -44.15
CA MET A 132 47.11 -65.06 -45.60
C MET A 132 47.25 -63.70 -46.31
N SER A 133 47.76 -63.71 -47.55
CA SER A 133 47.88 -62.54 -48.40
C SER A 133 47.53 -62.86 -49.86
N PHE A 134 46.56 -62.13 -50.43
CA PHE A 134 46.18 -62.22 -51.84
C PHE A 134 46.58 -60.94 -52.59
N PHE A 135 47.23 -61.11 -53.74
CA PHE A 135 47.38 -60.07 -54.76
C PHE A 135 46.29 -60.24 -55.82
N ILE A 136 45.36 -59.30 -55.89
CA ILE A 136 44.30 -59.25 -56.91
C ILE A 136 44.46 -57.95 -57.69
N ASP A 137 44.79 -58.04 -58.98
CA ASP A 137 44.97 -56.88 -59.86
C ASP A 137 43.62 -56.19 -60.18
N SER A 138 43.62 -54.85 -60.26
CA SER A 138 42.45 -54.00 -60.58
C SER A 138 41.69 -54.34 -61.86
N TYR A 139 42.35 -55.01 -62.80
CA TYR A 139 41.78 -55.42 -64.10
C TYR A 139 41.56 -56.93 -64.20
N SER A 140 41.70 -57.66 -63.09
CA SER A 140 41.33 -59.08 -63.00
C SER A 140 39.84 -59.30 -62.70
N TYR A 141 39.35 -60.51 -62.94
CA TYR A 141 37.97 -60.91 -62.71
C TYR A 141 37.88 -62.05 -61.71
N PHE A 142 37.64 -61.72 -60.43
CA PHE A 142 37.38 -62.71 -59.38
C PHE A 142 35.88 -62.92 -59.21
N MET A 143 35.32 -63.88 -59.94
CA MET A 143 33.88 -64.17 -60.01
C MET A 143 33.43 -65.33 -59.13
N ALA A 144 34.33 -66.25 -58.78
CA ALA A 144 34.02 -67.29 -57.81
C ALA A 144 33.76 -66.73 -56.41
N ASP A 145 33.03 -67.48 -55.58
CA ASP A 145 32.77 -67.07 -54.20
C ASP A 145 34.07 -67.14 -53.37
N LEU A 146 34.29 -66.15 -52.51
CA LEU A 146 35.39 -66.13 -51.56
C LEU A 146 34.89 -66.43 -50.15
N LYS A 147 35.50 -67.40 -49.48
CA LYS A 147 35.25 -67.74 -48.08
C LYS A 147 36.50 -67.56 -47.22
N VAL A 148 36.53 -66.54 -46.38
CA VAL A 148 37.59 -66.29 -45.41
C VAL A 148 37.28 -67.06 -44.12
N ASN A 149 37.93 -68.21 -43.91
CA ASN A 149 37.50 -69.20 -42.91
C ASN A 149 38.25 -69.11 -41.56
N THR A 150 39.58 -69.01 -41.54
CA THR A 150 40.36 -68.85 -40.29
C THR A 150 41.50 -67.86 -40.47
N GLY A 151 41.90 -67.18 -39.38
CA GLY A 151 42.99 -66.22 -39.39
C GLY A 151 42.65 -64.94 -40.15
N SER A 152 43.68 -64.22 -40.60
CA SER A 152 43.54 -62.98 -41.37
C SER A 152 43.85 -63.24 -42.84
N LEU A 153 43.06 -62.69 -43.76
CA LEU A 153 43.37 -62.54 -45.17
C LEU A 153 43.54 -61.07 -45.49
N THR A 154 44.74 -60.66 -45.86
CA THR A 154 45.00 -59.33 -46.42
C THR A 154 44.87 -59.39 -47.93
N VAL A 155 44.05 -58.51 -48.52
CA VAL A 155 43.91 -58.39 -49.97
C VAL A 155 44.44 -57.03 -50.40
N THR A 156 45.37 -57.02 -51.35
CA THR A 156 45.98 -55.80 -51.88
C THR A 156 46.17 -55.86 -53.38
N ASP A 157 46.01 -54.73 -54.06
CA ASP A 157 46.59 -54.49 -55.37
C ASP A 157 47.79 -53.53 -55.23
N PRO A 158 49.04 -53.98 -55.36
CA PRO A 158 50.21 -53.11 -55.33
C PRO A 158 50.37 -52.24 -56.60
N GLY A 159 49.57 -52.45 -57.66
CA GLY A 159 49.55 -51.66 -58.89
C GLY A 159 48.50 -50.54 -58.87
N VAL A 160 48.72 -49.45 -59.61
CA VAL A 160 47.73 -48.37 -59.81
C VAL A 160 46.59 -48.92 -60.69
N PRO A 161 45.29 -48.75 -60.35
CA PRO A 161 44.70 -47.79 -59.40
C PRO A 161 44.58 -48.23 -57.94
N TYR A 162 45.16 -49.37 -57.53
CA TYR A 162 45.18 -49.88 -56.16
C TYR A 162 43.81 -50.45 -55.70
N GLU A 163 43.05 -51.06 -56.62
CA GLU A 163 41.71 -51.60 -56.39
C GLU A 163 41.68 -53.13 -56.50
N ALA A 164 41.24 -53.85 -55.46
CA ALA A 164 40.94 -55.27 -55.54
C ALA A 164 39.43 -55.49 -55.67
N LYS A 165 38.99 -56.31 -56.64
CA LYS A 165 37.56 -56.48 -56.99
C LYS A 165 37.08 -57.91 -56.83
N PHE A 166 36.01 -58.10 -56.08
CA PHE A 166 35.30 -59.37 -55.95
C PHE A 166 33.88 -59.27 -56.52
N PHE A 167 33.58 -60.11 -57.51
CA PHE A 167 32.28 -60.19 -58.18
C PHE A 167 31.40 -61.33 -57.63
N GLY A 168 32.01 -62.38 -57.07
CA GLY A 168 31.31 -63.45 -56.36
C GLY A 168 30.90 -63.06 -54.93
N ILE A 169 30.19 -63.95 -54.23
CA ILE A 169 29.81 -63.76 -52.84
C ILE A 169 31.06 -63.80 -51.96
N VAL A 170 31.20 -62.85 -51.04
CA VAL A 170 32.28 -62.83 -50.06
C VAL A 170 31.73 -63.18 -48.67
N THR A 171 32.19 -64.28 -48.09
CA THR A 171 31.84 -64.71 -46.74
C THR A 171 33.05 -64.65 -45.82
N VAL A 172 32.95 -63.97 -44.68
CA VAL A 172 33.95 -63.98 -43.61
C VAL A 172 33.38 -64.76 -42.43
N ASP A 173 34.01 -65.86 -42.06
CA ASP A 173 33.55 -66.71 -40.95
C ASP A 173 33.85 -66.07 -39.58
N ALA A 174 33.14 -66.55 -38.55
CA ALA A 174 33.34 -66.09 -37.19
C ALA A 174 34.80 -66.31 -36.71
N GLY A 175 35.42 -65.25 -36.21
CA GLY A 175 36.82 -65.27 -35.76
C GLY A 175 37.85 -65.09 -36.89
N ALA A 176 37.44 -65.00 -38.15
CA ALA A 176 38.31 -64.65 -39.26
C ALA A 176 38.33 -63.13 -39.52
N THR A 177 39.40 -62.66 -40.17
CA THR A 177 39.56 -61.25 -40.58
C THR A 177 39.80 -61.15 -42.08
N LEU A 178 39.04 -60.31 -42.77
CA LEU A 178 39.35 -59.83 -44.12
C LEU A 178 39.88 -58.41 -44.03
N ASP A 179 41.16 -58.23 -44.32
CA ASP A 179 41.86 -56.95 -44.22
C ASP A 179 42.05 -56.33 -45.59
N ALA A 180 41.51 -55.12 -45.80
CA ALA A 180 41.64 -54.34 -47.04
C ALA A 180 43.02 -53.66 -47.17
N GLY A 181 43.99 -54.01 -46.32
CA GLY A 181 45.36 -53.50 -46.34
C GLY A 181 45.62 -52.26 -45.47
N THR A 182 46.83 -51.72 -45.57
CA THR A 182 47.34 -50.67 -44.66
C THR A 182 47.47 -49.28 -45.28
N SER A 183 47.27 -49.13 -46.59
CA SER A 183 47.38 -47.85 -47.31
C SER A 183 46.01 -47.21 -47.53
N SER A 184 45.91 -45.88 -47.44
CA SER A 184 44.71 -45.12 -47.78
C SER A 184 44.38 -45.12 -49.29
N ALA A 185 45.29 -45.60 -50.12
CA ALA A 185 45.07 -45.77 -51.56
C ALA A 185 44.43 -47.11 -51.92
N TYR A 186 44.46 -48.10 -51.01
CA TYR A 186 43.90 -49.42 -51.31
C TYR A 186 42.37 -49.43 -51.14
N ASP A 187 41.71 -49.89 -52.20
CA ASP A 187 40.27 -50.05 -52.27
C ASP A 187 39.93 -51.53 -52.43
N LEU A 188 39.07 -52.05 -51.55
CA LEU A 188 38.53 -53.39 -51.68
C LEU A 188 37.05 -53.29 -52.08
N GLU A 189 36.76 -53.59 -53.35
CA GLU A 189 35.43 -53.44 -53.92
C GLU A 189 34.64 -54.76 -53.93
N PHE A 190 33.41 -54.69 -53.43
CA PHE A 190 32.48 -55.80 -53.42
C PHE A 190 31.34 -55.54 -54.41
N TYR A 191 31.28 -56.31 -55.49
CA TYR A 191 30.16 -56.32 -56.44
C TYR A 191 29.17 -57.44 -56.14
N GLY A 192 29.63 -58.59 -55.63
CA GLY A 192 28.78 -59.65 -55.10
C GLY A 192 28.35 -59.41 -53.65
N ASP A 193 27.33 -60.14 -53.20
CA ASP A 193 26.82 -60.01 -51.83
C ASP A 193 27.89 -60.34 -50.78
N VAL A 194 27.84 -59.66 -49.63
CA VAL A 194 28.80 -59.84 -48.54
C VAL A 194 28.12 -60.39 -47.31
N VAL A 195 28.70 -61.42 -46.71
CA VAL A 195 28.28 -62.01 -45.42
C VAL A 195 29.45 -61.99 -44.43
N ASN A 196 29.49 -61.00 -43.55
CA ASN A 196 30.52 -60.85 -42.54
C ASN A 196 30.08 -61.39 -41.17
N ASN A 197 30.56 -62.56 -40.79
CA ASN A 197 30.44 -63.10 -39.43
C ASN A 197 31.71 -62.87 -38.58
N GLY A 198 32.79 -62.34 -39.17
CA GLY A 198 34.09 -62.08 -38.53
C GLY A 198 34.43 -60.59 -38.46
N THR A 199 35.63 -60.22 -38.89
CA THR A 199 36.07 -58.81 -38.96
C THR A 199 36.41 -58.42 -40.39
N ILE A 200 35.90 -57.30 -40.88
CA ILE A 200 36.44 -56.64 -42.08
C ILE A 200 37.24 -55.42 -41.61
N SER A 201 38.57 -55.45 -41.77
CA SER A 201 39.49 -54.42 -41.29
C SER A 201 40.17 -53.64 -42.41
N GLY A 202 40.79 -52.52 -42.05
CA GLY A 202 41.62 -51.72 -42.93
C GLY A 202 42.22 -50.56 -42.15
N SER A 203 43.54 -50.55 -41.95
CA SER A 203 44.20 -49.56 -41.06
C SER A 203 44.15 -48.13 -41.60
N SER A 204 43.86 -47.98 -42.90
CA SER A 204 43.64 -46.70 -43.59
C SER A 204 42.90 -46.87 -44.93
N SER A 205 42.86 -48.08 -45.48
CA SER A 205 42.12 -48.46 -46.68
C SER A 205 40.60 -48.35 -46.50
N LYS A 206 39.88 -48.38 -47.63
CA LYS A 206 38.41 -48.41 -47.63
C LYS A 206 37.88 -49.64 -48.34
N ILE A 207 36.74 -50.12 -47.87
CA ILE A 207 35.89 -51.03 -48.62
C ILE A 207 34.89 -50.23 -49.44
N VAL A 208 34.64 -50.65 -50.67
CA VAL A 208 33.62 -50.05 -51.55
C VAL A 208 32.48 -51.05 -51.74
N MET A 209 31.32 -50.71 -51.20
CA MET A 209 30.10 -51.50 -51.31
C MET A 209 29.41 -51.13 -52.62
N ARG A 210 29.56 -52.01 -53.61
CA ARG A 210 28.81 -51.99 -54.89
C ARG A 210 27.78 -53.11 -54.98
N CYS A 211 27.71 -53.94 -53.94
CA CYS A 211 26.85 -55.10 -53.80
C CYS A 211 25.39 -54.75 -53.53
N GLN A 212 24.49 -55.70 -53.81
CA GLN A 212 23.07 -55.56 -53.51
C GLN A 212 22.80 -55.73 -52.00
N ASN A 213 23.41 -56.74 -51.36
CA ASN A 213 23.23 -57.03 -49.95
C ASN A 213 24.57 -57.07 -49.21
N PHE A 214 24.66 -56.35 -48.10
CA PHE A 214 25.77 -56.39 -47.17
C PHE A 214 25.27 -56.81 -45.79
N ILE A 215 25.54 -58.06 -45.41
CA ILE A 215 25.12 -58.64 -44.13
C ILE A 215 26.32 -58.57 -43.17
N ASN A 216 26.27 -57.68 -42.19
CA ASN A 216 27.28 -57.56 -41.15
C ASN A 216 26.77 -58.10 -39.81
N ASN A 217 27.23 -59.28 -39.40
CA ASN A 217 26.90 -59.91 -38.13
C ASN A 217 27.96 -59.69 -37.03
N SER A 218 29.07 -59.00 -37.33
CA SER A 218 30.16 -58.77 -36.39
C SER A 218 30.79 -57.38 -36.60
N VAL A 219 32.06 -57.23 -37.00
CA VAL A 219 32.74 -55.91 -37.00
C VAL A 219 33.21 -55.54 -38.40
N VAL A 220 32.93 -54.29 -38.81
CA VAL A 220 33.58 -53.63 -39.95
C VAL A 220 34.35 -52.43 -39.40
N SER A 221 35.67 -52.54 -39.31
CA SER A 221 36.57 -51.49 -38.82
C SER A 221 37.31 -50.74 -39.93
N ALA A 222 37.20 -51.19 -41.18
CA ALA A 222 37.67 -50.45 -42.36
C ALA A 222 36.82 -49.19 -42.61
N ASN A 223 37.41 -48.19 -43.29
CA ASN A 223 36.61 -47.12 -43.88
C ASN A 223 35.63 -47.71 -44.91
N ALA A 224 34.45 -47.14 -45.08
CA ALA A 224 33.42 -47.71 -45.95
C ALA A 224 32.86 -46.67 -46.93
N SER A 225 32.73 -47.06 -48.19
CA SER A 225 32.14 -46.24 -49.25
C SER A 225 30.98 -46.99 -49.91
N MET A 226 29.78 -46.45 -49.82
CA MET A 226 28.56 -47.03 -50.39
C MET A 226 28.23 -46.29 -51.68
N ASP A 227 28.45 -46.95 -52.83
CA ASP A 227 28.46 -46.28 -54.14
C ASP A 227 27.27 -46.65 -55.04
N THR A 228 26.51 -47.69 -54.69
CA THR A 228 25.35 -48.16 -55.46
C THR A 228 24.11 -48.30 -54.56
N THR A 229 23.06 -48.93 -55.07
CA THR A 229 21.91 -49.31 -54.22
C THR A 229 22.28 -50.55 -53.41
N THR A 230 22.42 -50.40 -52.10
CA THR A 230 22.86 -51.48 -51.19
C THR A 230 21.91 -51.59 -50.00
N THR A 231 21.49 -52.81 -49.68
CA THR A 231 20.75 -53.14 -48.47
C THR A 231 21.71 -53.64 -47.40
N ILE A 232 21.77 -52.93 -46.27
CA ILE A 232 22.59 -53.31 -45.10
C ILE A 232 21.71 -54.06 -44.09
N SER A 233 22.22 -55.18 -43.59
CA SER A 233 21.57 -56.00 -42.57
C SER A 233 22.57 -56.62 -41.59
N GLY A 234 22.07 -57.34 -40.56
CA GLY A 234 22.89 -58.00 -39.55
C GLY A 234 23.11 -57.14 -38.29
N ALA A 235 23.50 -57.76 -37.16
CA ALA A 235 23.59 -57.08 -35.86
C ALA A 235 24.96 -56.45 -35.55
N GLY A 236 25.85 -56.44 -36.54
CA GLY A 236 27.23 -55.98 -36.40
C GLY A 236 27.40 -54.47 -36.33
N SER A 237 28.58 -54.04 -35.88
CA SER A 237 28.97 -52.62 -35.77
C SER A 237 29.88 -52.19 -36.91
N TYR A 238 29.71 -50.95 -37.36
CA TYR A 238 30.62 -50.29 -38.29
C TYR A 238 31.45 -49.24 -37.54
N THR A 239 32.75 -49.49 -37.35
CA THR A 239 33.65 -48.66 -36.52
C THR A 239 34.76 -47.97 -37.32
N GLY A 240 34.69 -48.02 -38.65
CA GLY A 240 35.65 -47.34 -39.52
C GLY A 240 35.68 -45.83 -39.32
N SER A 241 36.83 -45.20 -39.54
CA SER A 241 37.01 -43.77 -39.27
C SER A 241 36.08 -42.90 -40.12
N ASN A 242 36.01 -43.19 -41.42
CA ASN A 242 35.18 -42.48 -42.38
C ASN A 242 34.23 -43.45 -43.10
N MET A 243 32.96 -43.11 -43.11
CA MET A 243 31.90 -43.84 -43.81
C MET A 243 31.17 -42.88 -44.73
N ILE A 244 30.96 -43.26 -45.99
CA ILE A 244 30.50 -42.32 -47.03
C ILE A 244 29.42 -43.00 -47.87
N ILE A 245 28.28 -42.35 -48.03
CA ILE A 245 27.31 -42.61 -49.11
C ILE A 245 27.64 -41.64 -50.24
N ASN A 246 28.12 -42.17 -51.35
CA ASN A 246 28.47 -41.36 -52.52
C ASN A 246 27.22 -40.86 -53.26
N SER A 247 27.43 -40.04 -54.29
CA SER A 247 26.34 -39.42 -55.05
C SER A 247 25.36 -40.39 -55.71
N SER A 248 25.83 -41.58 -56.10
CA SER A 248 25.02 -42.69 -56.64
C SER A 248 24.56 -43.67 -55.56
N GLY A 249 25.05 -43.53 -54.34
CA GLY A 249 24.74 -44.42 -53.22
C GLY A 249 23.28 -44.28 -52.77
N ASN A 250 22.59 -45.41 -52.65
CA ASN A 250 21.23 -45.48 -52.14
C ASN A 250 21.11 -46.63 -51.12
N VAL A 251 21.33 -46.31 -49.86
CA VAL A 251 21.51 -47.29 -48.79
C VAL A 251 20.21 -47.52 -48.05
N SER A 252 19.75 -48.76 -47.98
CA SER A 252 18.55 -49.16 -47.25
C SER A 252 18.88 -50.10 -46.09
N LEU A 253 18.13 -50.03 -44.99
CA LEU A 253 18.31 -50.94 -43.84
C LEU A 253 17.26 -52.06 -43.84
N ALA A 254 17.64 -53.28 -43.44
CA ALA A 254 16.72 -54.41 -43.25
C ALA A 254 16.53 -54.83 -41.78
N ASN A 255 17.24 -54.19 -40.85
CA ASN A 255 17.10 -54.30 -39.39
C ASN A 255 17.70 -53.04 -38.73
N ASN A 256 17.71 -52.98 -37.39
CA ASN A 256 18.34 -51.87 -36.67
C ASN A 256 19.88 -51.97 -36.79
N ILE A 257 20.53 -50.90 -37.24
CA ILE A 257 21.99 -50.87 -37.47
C ILE A 257 22.63 -49.75 -36.63
N THR A 258 23.84 -50.00 -36.15
CA THR A 258 24.67 -49.00 -35.44
C THR A 258 25.98 -48.72 -36.17
N PHE A 259 26.20 -47.43 -36.44
CA PHE A 259 27.42 -46.86 -36.98
C PHE A 259 28.16 -46.10 -35.88
N SER A 260 29.45 -46.39 -35.74
CA SER A 260 30.34 -45.86 -34.70
C SER A 260 31.61 -45.28 -35.32
N PRO A 261 31.50 -44.31 -36.26
CA PRO A 261 32.68 -43.72 -36.87
C PRO A 261 33.52 -42.97 -35.85
N SER A 262 34.84 -43.11 -35.91
CA SER A 262 35.74 -42.30 -35.09
C SER A 262 35.87 -40.86 -35.62
N ASN A 263 35.52 -40.61 -36.89
CA ASN A 263 35.57 -39.28 -37.50
C ASN A 263 34.23 -38.88 -38.14
N THR A 264 33.86 -39.47 -39.29
CA THR A 264 32.69 -39.03 -40.05
C THR A 264 31.81 -40.15 -40.61
N PHE A 265 30.51 -39.88 -40.66
CA PHE A 265 29.57 -40.53 -41.58
C PHE A 265 29.04 -39.46 -42.53
N THR A 266 29.23 -39.61 -43.83
CA THR A 266 28.95 -38.58 -44.83
C THR A 266 27.88 -39.04 -45.82
N VAL A 267 26.88 -38.19 -46.09
CA VAL A 267 25.94 -38.34 -47.20
C VAL A 267 26.20 -37.22 -48.20
N ASN A 268 26.76 -37.59 -49.36
CA ASN A 268 27.11 -36.65 -50.42
C ASN A 268 25.87 -36.18 -51.21
N ASN A 269 26.06 -35.16 -52.05
CA ASN A 269 25.03 -34.68 -52.98
C ASN A 269 24.50 -35.84 -53.85
N GLY A 270 23.20 -36.09 -53.83
CA GLY A 270 22.55 -37.21 -54.55
C GLY A 270 22.48 -38.51 -53.75
N GLY A 271 23.34 -38.68 -52.75
CA GLY A 271 23.37 -39.86 -51.87
C GLY A 271 22.14 -39.94 -50.98
N LYS A 272 21.67 -41.16 -50.74
CA LYS A 272 20.43 -41.44 -49.98
C LYS A 272 20.66 -42.46 -48.86
N LEU A 273 20.22 -42.11 -47.67
CA LEU A 273 20.07 -43.02 -46.54
C LEU A 273 18.59 -43.28 -46.28
N ASN A 274 18.18 -44.55 -46.31
CA ASN A 274 16.81 -45.00 -46.13
C ASN A 274 16.72 -46.00 -44.95
N PRO A 275 16.35 -45.54 -43.74
CA PRO A 275 16.18 -46.42 -42.59
C PRO A 275 15.00 -47.41 -42.69
N ASN A 276 14.10 -47.27 -43.69
CA ASN A 276 12.90 -48.10 -43.88
C ASN A 276 11.94 -48.08 -42.68
N SER A 277 11.73 -49.18 -41.97
CA SER A 277 10.93 -49.23 -40.72
C SER A 277 11.83 -49.39 -39.49
N PHE A 278 13.14 -49.27 -39.68
CA PHE A 278 14.15 -49.60 -38.68
C PHE A 278 14.82 -48.35 -38.12
N ILE A 279 15.70 -48.60 -37.14
CA ILE A 279 16.45 -47.56 -36.46
C ILE A 279 17.88 -47.54 -37.00
N TYR A 280 18.22 -46.46 -37.70
CA TYR A 280 19.61 -46.09 -37.95
C TYR A 280 20.17 -45.46 -36.68
N THR A 281 21.34 -45.90 -36.22
CA THR A 281 22.00 -45.34 -35.04
C THR A 281 23.38 -44.83 -35.40
N ILE A 282 23.69 -43.61 -35.02
CA ILE A 282 25.06 -43.13 -34.92
C ILE A 282 25.39 -42.86 -33.45
N ASN A 283 26.50 -43.39 -32.95
CA ASN A 283 26.86 -43.27 -31.52
C ASN A 283 28.20 -42.53 -31.25
N SER A 284 28.88 -42.09 -32.31
CA SER A 284 30.13 -41.31 -32.24
C SER A 284 30.36 -40.54 -33.54
N GLY A 285 31.29 -39.58 -33.50
CA GLY A 285 31.74 -38.85 -34.69
C GLY A 285 30.74 -37.80 -35.20
N THR A 286 30.97 -37.33 -36.42
CA THR A 286 30.14 -36.31 -37.07
C THR A 286 29.37 -36.92 -38.25
N PHE A 287 28.05 -36.78 -38.23
CA PHE A 287 27.21 -37.03 -39.39
C PHE A 287 27.19 -35.77 -40.27
N TYR A 288 27.80 -35.84 -41.46
CA TYR A 288 27.80 -34.78 -42.46
C TYR A 288 26.75 -35.08 -43.53
N MET A 289 25.86 -34.12 -43.79
CA MET A 289 24.97 -34.19 -44.94
C MET A 289 25.17 -32.98 -45.83
N TYR A 290 25.73 -33.21 -47.03
CA TYR A 290 25.95 -32.16 -48.01
C TYR A 290 24.64 -31.69 -48.64
N SER A 291 24.65 -30.49 -49.25
CA SER A 291 23.51 -29.98 -50.01
C SER A 291 23.13 -30.99 -51.12
N GLY A 292 21.85 -31.31 -51.25
CA GLY A 292 21.33 -32.37 -52.12
C GLY A 292 21.41 -33.81 -51.55
N GLY A 293 22.06 -34.03 -50.41
CA GLY A 293 22.01 -35.31 -49.69
C GLY A 293 20.65 -35.52 -49.01
N THR A 294 20.21 -36.78 -48.92
CA THR A 294 18.87 -37.12 -48.40
C THR A 294 18.91 -38.21 -47.32
N VAL A 295 18.27 -37.94 -46.18
CA VAL A 295 17.78 -38.97 -45.26
C VAL A 295 16.27 -39.09 -45.49
N MET A 296 15.82 -40.28 -45.89
CA MET A 296 14.44 -40.52 -46.32
C MET A 296 13.44 -40.41 -45.17
N ASN A 297 12.16 -40.14 -45.49
CA ASN A 297 11.06 -40.10 -44.51
C ASN A 297 10.61 -41.52 -44.12
N SER A 298 11.50 -42.27 -43.51
CA SER A 298 11.29 -43.68 -43.16
C SER A 298 12.12 -44.01 -41.92
N GLY A 299 11.55 -44.82 -41.02
CA GLY A 299 12.23 -45.36 -39.85
C GLY A 299 12.55 -44.28 -38.81
N THR A 300 13.61 -44.47 -38.05
CA THR A 300 14.08 -43.48 -37.07
C THR A 300 15.58 -43.28 -37.20
N PHE A 301 16.00 -42.03 -37.27
CA PHE A 301 17.41 -41.65 -37.13
C PHE A 301 17.69 -41.40 -35.65
N ARG A 302 18.56 -42.22 -35.05
CA ARG A 302 18.89 -42.15 -33.62
C ARG A 302 20.35 -41.73 -33.41
N THR A 303 20.55 -40.83 -32.44
CA THR A 303 21.88 -40.51 -31.90
C THR A 303 22.05 -41.07 -30.48
N GLN A 304 23.26 -41.47 -30.14
CA GLN A 304 23.69 -41.93 -28.81
C GLN A 304 25.10 -41.40 -28.51
N GLY A 305 25.47 -41.26 -27.24
CA GLY A 305 26.82 -40.76 -26.89
C GLY A 305 27.07 -39.33 -27.35
N THR A 306 28.29 -39.00 -27.77
CA THR A 306 28.66 -37.66 -28.27
C THR A 306 28.69 -37.66 -29.78
N VAL A 307 27.69 -37.00 -30.40
CA VAL A 307 27.51 -36.95 -31.86
C VAL A 307 27.34 -35.51 -32.33
N SER A 308 27.92 -35.19 -33.48
CA SER A 308 27.66 -33.94 -34.19
C SER A 308 26.83 -34.19 -35.45
N LEU A 309 25.81 -33.38 -35.70
CA LEU A 309 25.01 -33.39 -36.93
C LEU A 309 25.28 -32.09 -37.69
N ASN A 310 26.09 -32.17 -38.74
CA ASN A 310 26.34 -31.07 -39.67
C ASN A 310 25.41 -31.21 -40.87
N ILE A 311 24.29 -30.47 -40.83
CA ILE A 311 23.19 -30.61 -41.80
C ILE A 311 23.17 -29.39 -42.70
N ARG A 312 23.74 -29.51 -43.92
CA ARG A 312 23.87 -28.38 -44.83
C ARG A 312 22.55 -27.86 -45.33
N ASN A 313 22.48 -26.54 -45.47
CA ASN A 313 21.34 -25.91 -46.11
C ASN A 313 21.16 -26.46 -47.55
N GLY A 314 19.92 -26.81 -47.91
CA GLY A 314 19.60 -27.50 -49.16
C GLY A 314 19.72 -29.03 -49.10
N SER A 315 20.06 -29.62 -47.95
CA SER A 315 19.91 -31.06 -47.72
C SER A 315 18.48 -31.41 -47.26
N SER A 316 18.09 -32.69 -47.39
CA SER A 316 16.74 -33.17 -47.05
C SER A 316 16.78 -34.18 -45.90
N PHE A 317 16.75 -33.71 -44.65
CA PHE A 317 16.64 -34.58 -43.46
C PHE A 317 15.16 -34.85 -43.13
N ASN A 318 14.60 -35.93 -43.66
CA ASN A 318 13.16 -36.20 -43.55
C ASN A 318 12.78 -37.30 -42.54
N ALA A 319 13.73 -38.02 -41.97
CA ALA A 319 13.44 -39.03 -40.94
C ALA A 319 13.13 -38.36 -39.59
N PRO A 320 12.29 -38.98 -38.74
CA PRO A 320 12.20 -38.64 -37.33
C PRO A 320 13.58 -38.74 -36.65
N LEU A 321 13.98 -37.68 -35.95
CA LEU A 321 15.24 -37.61 -35.20
C LEU A 321 14.98 -37.94 -33.73
N LYS A 322 15.67 -38.95 -33.21
CA LYS A 322 15.62 -39.36 -31.82
C LYS A 322 17.00 -39.26 -31.15
N ILE A 323 17.14 -38.35 -30.20
CA ILE A 323 18.31 -38.24 -29.35
C ILE A 323 18.07 -39.12 -28.12
N ASN A 324 18.69 -40.29 -28.08
CA ASN A 324 18.38 -41.33 -27.09
C ASN A 324 19.24 -41.17 -25.81
N THR A 325 20.56 -41.00 -25.96
CA THR A 325 21.49 -40.79 -24.83
C THR A 325 22.63 -39.86 -25.21
N GLY A 326 23.27 -39.23 -24.23
CA GLY A 326 24.44 -38.37 -24.45
C GLY A 326 24.08 -37.02 -25.08
N THR A 327 25.02 -36.41 -25.79
CA THR A 327 24.90 -35.06 -26.36
C THR A 327 24.97 -35.11 -27.87
N THR A 328 23.96 -34.55 -28.53
CA THR A 328 23.94 -34.33 -29.97
C THR A 328 24.03 -32.84 -30.28
N THR A 329 25.07 -32.42 -30.99
CA THR A 329 25.25 -31.03 -31.42
C THR A 329 24.74 -30.88 -32.85
N ALA A 330 23.67 -30.11 -33.07
CA ALA A 330 23.15 -29.81 -34.40
C ALA A 330 23.61 -28.42 -34.86
N TYR A 331 24.22 -28.34 -36.03
CA TYR A 331 24.71 -27.08 -36.59
C TYR A 331 24.90 -27.16 -38.10
N GLU A 332 25.17 -26.01 -38.72
CA GLU A 332 25.64 -25.93 -40.09
C GLU A 332 26.84 -24.99 -40.17
N THR A 333 27.91 -25.36 -40.87
CA THR A 333 29.17 -24.61 -40.94
C THR A 333 29.26 -23.59 -42.08
N SER A 334 28.35 -23.62 -43.04
CA SER A 334 28.31 -22.72 -44.19
C SER A 334 27.13 -21.75 -44.10
N VAL A 335 27.34 -20.50 -44.51
CA VAL A 335 26.29 -19.48 -44.59
C VAL A 335 25.12 -20.04 -45.42
N PRO A 336 23.86 -19.98 -44.94
CA PRO A 336 23.32 -19.13 -43.88
C PRO A 336 23.32 -19.72 -42.45
N TYR A 337 24.08 -20.81 -42.19
CA TYR A 337 24.19 -21.45 -40.87
C TYR A 337 22.87 -22.05 -40.33
N ILE A 338 22.07 -22.63 -41.24
CA ILE A 338 20.75 -23.19 -40.94
C ILE A 338 20.76 -24.72 -41.12
N ALA A 339 20.56 -25.45 -40.01
CA ALA A 339 20.34 -26.90 -40.00
C ALA A 339 18.82 -27.18 -39.96
N ASN A 340 18.29 -27.78 -41.04
CA ASN A 340 16.85 -28.07 -41.18
C ASN A 340 16.55 -29.55 -40.91
N PHE A 341 15.56 -29.80 -40.03
CA PHE A 341 15.01 -31.13 -39.76
C PHE A 341 13.51 -31.13 -40.05
N TYR A 342 13.09 -31.91 -41.05
CA TYR A 342 11.74 -31.82 -41.62
C TYR A 342 10.68 -32.69 -40.93
N ASN A 343 11.04 -33.42 -39.88
CA ASN A 343 10.17 -34.37 -39.19
C ASN A 343 10.30 -34.24 -37.66
N ASN A 344 9.62 -35.11 -36.94
CA ASN A 344 9.52 -35.07 -35.48
C ASN A 344 10.90 -35.22 -34.82
N LEU A 345 11.10 -34.45 -33.76
CA LEU A 345 12.26 -34.51 -32.88
C LEU A 345 11.83 -35.10 -31.53
N THR A 346 12.54 -36.12 -31.05
CA THR A 346 12.41 -36.62 -29.67
C THR A 346 13.76 -36.53 -28.96
N VAL A 347 13.78 -35.89 -27.79
CA VAL A 347 14.94 -35.89 -26.89
C VAL A 347 14.55 -36.71 -25.66
N ASP A 348 15.17 -37.87 -25.49
CA ASP A 348 14.89 -38.77 -24.36
C ASP A 348 15.46 -38.20 -23.04
N ASN A 349 14.95 -38.70 -21.92
CA ASN A 349 15.41 -38.29 -20.59
C ASN A 349 16.91 -38.58 -20.40
N GLY A 350 17.66 -37.60 -19.90
CA GLY A 350 19.11 -37.68 -19.74
C GLY A 350 19.92 -37.45 -21.01
N ALA A 351 19.27 -37.17 -22.15
CA ALA A 351 19.93 -36.80 -23.39
C ALA A 351 19.87 -35.28 -23.63
N THR A 352 20.82 -34.77 -24.43
CA THR A 352 20.96 -33.33 -24.72
C THR A 352 21.00 -33.07 -26.23
N LEU A 353 20.15 -32.17 -26.71
CA LEU A 353 20.33 -31.48 -27.99
C LEU A 353 21.06 -30.16 -27.74
N TYR A 354 22.15 -29.92 -28.45
CA TYR A 354 22.89 -28.66 -28.42
C TYR A 354 22.73 -27.91 -29.76
N THR A 355 22.09 -26.74 -29.78
CA THR A 355 21.75 -25.94 -30.98
C THR A 355 22.93 -25.09 -31.49
N GLY A 356 24.10 -25.72 -31.62
CA GLY A 356 25.33 -25.08 -32.10
C GLY A 356 26.07 -24.23 -31.06
N SER A 357 27.33 -23.91 -31.36
CA SER A 357 28.29 -23.27 -30.44
C SER A 357 28.43 -21.75 -30.57
N SER A 358 27.57 -21.09 -31.34
CA SER A 358 27.58 -19.64 -31.52
C SER A 358 26.19 -19.12 -31.86
N SER A 359 25.96 -17.82 -31.64
CA SER A 359 24.69 -17.14 -31.92
C SER A 359 24.32 -17.07 -33.41
N ALA A 360 25.21 -17.47 -34.32
CA ALA A 360 24.96 -17.49 -35.75
C ALA A 360 24.23 -18.76 -36.21
N TYR A 361 24.27 -19.84 -35.42
CA TYR A 361 23.69 -21.13 -35.82
C TYR A 361 22.19 -21.18 -35.54
N ASN A 362 21.43 -21.67 -36.52
CA ASN A 362 20.00 -21.88 -36.44
C ASN A 362 19.69 -23.37 -36.59
N THR A 363 19.00 -23.94 -35.61
CA THR A 363 18.42 -25.29 -35.70
C THR A 363 16.91 -25.15 -35.91
N VAL A 364 16.41 -25.61 -37.07
CA VAL A 364 15.00 -25.45 -37.45
C VAL A 364 14.32 -26.81 -37.46
N ILE A 365 13.25 -26.95 -36.68
CA ILE A 365 12.45 -28.18 -36.60
C ILE A 365 11.06 -27.92 -37.18
N TYR A 366 10.71 -28.64 -38.25
CA TYR A 366 9.39 -28.54 -38.89
C TYR A 366 8.37 -29.55 -38.35
N GLY A 367 8.82 -30.59 -37.65
CA GLY A 367 7.94 -31.59 -37.03
C GLY A 367 7.60 -31.29 -35.56
N ILE A 368 6.89 -32.22 -34.93
CA ILE A 368 6.56 -32.13 -33.49
C ILE A 368 7.83 -32.32 -32.66
N ILE A 369 8.01 -31.48 -31.64
CA ILE A 369 9.11 -31.61 -30.67
C ILE A 369 8.58 -32.28 -29.40
N THR A 370 9.18 -33.39 -29.00
CA THR A 370 8.97 -34.04 -27.70
C THR A 370 10.27 -33.99 -26.91
N ASN A 371 10.37 -33.11 -25.91
CA ASN A 371 11.53 -32.96 -25.06
C ASN A 371 11.31 -33.56 -23.68
N ASN A 372 11.95 -34.69 -23.40
CA ASN A 372 12.05 -35.28 -22.07
C ASN A 372 13.45 -35.08 -21.45
N GLY A 373 14.41 -34.56 -22.22
CA GLY A 373 15.79 -34.29 -21.81
C GLY A 373 16.12 -32.79 -21.79
N THR A 374 17.28 -32.43 -22.32
CA THR A 374 17.73 -31.04 -22.36
C THR A 374 17.88 -30.57 -23.80
N ILE A 375 17.29 -29.42 -24.15
CA ILE A 375 17.66 -28.66 -25.33
C ILE A 375 18.43 -27.43 -24.84
N ASN A 376 19.68 -27.26 -25.25
CA ASN A 376 20.57 -26.16 -24.86
C ASN A 376 21.32 -25.67 -26.11
N GLY A 377 22.10 -24.61 -26.03
CA GLY A 377 23.02 -24.19 -27.07
C GLY A 377 23.21 -22.69 -27.13
N SER A 378 24.30 -22.26 -27.75
CA SER A 378 24.56 -20.82 -27.96
C SER A 378 23.89 -20.28 -29.21
N GLY A 379 23.22 -21.12 -30.01
CA GLY A 379 22.46 -20.73 -31.19
C GLY A 379 20.95 -20.67 -30.98
N GLU A 380 20.21 -20.45 -32.06
CA GLU A 380 18.76 -20.32 -32.07
C GLU A 380 18.04 -21.65 -32.38
N LEU A 381 17.00 -21.96 -31.60
CA LEU A 381 16.03 -23.01 -31.92
C LEU A 381 14.79 -22.37 -32.54
N ILE A 382 14.51 -22.70 -33.80
CA ILE A 382 13.31 -22.24 -34.51
C ILE A 382 12.30 -23.38 -34.61
N VAL A 383 11.16 -23.20 -33.95
CA VAL A 383 10.04 -24.13 -33.95
C VAL A 383 9.08 -23.75 -35.07
N ARG A 384 8.96 -24.63 -36.07
CA ARG A 384 7.99 -24.54 -37.16
C ARG A 384 6.94 -25.65 -37.14
N GLY A 385 7.07 -26.63 -36.25
CA GLY A 385 6.11 -27.69 -36.05
C GLY A 385 4.84 -27.29 -35.30
N THR A 386 3.81 -28.13 -35.43
CA THR A 386 2.47 -27.89 -34.88
C THR A 386 2.37 -28.09 -33.36
N ALA A 387 3.35 -28.73 -32.72
CA ALA A 387 3.35 -28.98 -31.29
C ALA A 387 4.77 -29.09 -30.71
N MET A 388 4.90 -28.65 -29.46
CA MET A 388 6.08 -28.81 -28.60
C MET A 388 5.62 -29.26 -27.21
N SER A 389 6.03 -30.46 -26.79
CA SER A 389 5.88 -30.94 -25.43
C SER A 389 7.23 -30.89 -24.73
N ASN A 390 7.31 -30.21 -23.59
CA ASN A 390 8.52 -30.06 -22.80
C ASN A 390 8.29 -30.55 -21.37
N SER A 391 8.92 -31.66 -21.00
CA SER A 391 8.87 -32.24 -19.66
C SER A 391 10.15 -31.96 -18.85
N ASN A 392 11.12 -31.24 -19.40
CA ASN A 392 12.42 -30.99 -18.78
C ASN A 392 12.96 -29.62 -19.24
N SER A 393 14.20 -29.45 -19.72
CA SER A 393 14.80 -28.11 -19.92
C SER A 393 14.91 -27.71 -21.40
N VAL A 394 14.52 -26.47 -21.71
CA VAL A 394 14.74 -25.80 -23.00
C VAL A 394 15.44 -24.45 -22.75
N ASP A 395 16.71 -24.39 -23.11
CA ASP A 395 17.65 -23.31 -22.82
C ASP A 395 18.62 -22.96 -23.99
N PRO A 396 18.19 -22.91 -25.27
CA PRO A 396 19.02 -22.28 -26.31
C PRO A 396 19.12 -20.76 -26.09
N LEU A 397 20.11 -20.07 -26.67
CA LEU A 397 20.23 -18.61 -26.64
C LEU A 397 18.91 -17.91 -27.05
N ASN A 398 18.33 -18.34 -28.16
CA ASN A 398 17.04 -17.86 -28.66
C ASN A 398 16.11 -19.05 -28.90
N LEU A 399 14.86 -18.93 -28.45
CA LEU A 399 13.76 -19.84 -28.80
C LEU A 399 12.71 -19.08 -29.59
N THR A 400 12.51 -19.44 -30.86
CA THR A 400 11.61 -18.72 -31.76
C THR A 400 10.49 -19.63 -32.25
N PHE A 401 9.24 -19.21 -32.03
CA PHE A 401 8.04 -19.80 -32.64
C PHE A 401 7.69 -19.02 -33.91
N ASN A 402 7.90 -19.63 -35.08
CA ASN A 402 7.66 -19.03 -36.40
C ASN A 402 6.45 -19.66 -37.12
N SER A 403 5.63 -20.45 -36.42
CA SER A 403 4.39 -21.03 -36.96
C SER A 403 3.33 -21.22 -35.86
N THR A 404 2.18 -21.75 -36.22
CA THR A 404 1.18 -22.20 -35.24
C THR A 404 1.70 -23.41 -34.48
N CYS A 405 1.85 -23.27 -33.16
CA CYS A 405 2.42 -24.31 -32.29
C CYS A 405 1.62 -24.44 -31.00
N SER A 406 1.25 -25.67 -30.64
CA SER A 406 0.70 -25.99 -29.32
C SER A 406 1.82 -26.34 -28.34
N VAL A 407 1.88 -25.67 -27.19
CA VAL A 407 2.94 -25.87 -26.17
C VAL A 407 2.36 -26.52 -24.92
N SER A 408 3.04 -27.56 -24.42
CA SER A 408 2.63 -28.34 -23.26
C SER A 408 3.81 -28.81 -22.42
N GLY A 409 3.49 -29.33 -21.23
CA GLY A 409 4.42 -30.00 -20.33
C GLY A 409 4.90 -29.12 -19.17
N ALA A 410 5.49 -29.77 -18.17
CA ALA A 410 5.90 -29.15 -16.90
C ALA A 410 7.37 -28.68 -16.89
N GLY A 411 8.06 -28.77 -18.04
CA GLY A 411 9.44 -28.36 -18.19
C GLY A 411 9.64 -26.84 -18.14
N THR A 412 10.90 -26.43 -18.02
CA THR A 412 11.34 -25.03 -17.96
C THR A 412 11.75 -24.53 -19.35
N PHE A 413 11.38 -23.28 -19.64
CA PHE A 413 11.84 -22.53 -20.81
C PHE A 413 12.66 -21.34 -20.32
N THR A 414 13.98 -21.42 -20.41
CA THR A 414 14.93 -20.46 -19.81
C THR A 414 15.78 -19.71 -20.82
N SER A 415 15.58 -19.94 -22.11
CA SER A 415 16.26 -19.22 -23.20
C SER A 415 16.38 -17.73 -22.93
N THR A 416 17.55 -17.17 -23.23
CA THR A 416 17.82 -15.75 -23.03
C THR A 416 16.74 -14.88 -23.67
N ASN A 417 16.41 -15.14 -24.93
CA ASN A 417 15.29 -14.52 -25.62
C ASN A 417 14.27 -15.56 -26.11
N ILE A 418 12.99 -15.27 -25.91
CA ILE A 418 11.88 -16.10 -26.42
C ILE A 418 11.02 -15.26 -27.35
N LEU A 419 10.82 -15.71 -28.58
CA LEU A 419 10.15 -14.93 -29.62
C LEU A 419 8.94 -15.67 -30.17
N ILE A 420 7.80 -14.99 -30.23
CA ILE A 420 6.66 -15.35 -31.07
C ILE A 420 6.71 -14.41 -32.26
N ASP A 421 7.18 -14.93 -33.40
CA ASP A 421 7.42 -14.13 -34.58
C ASP A 421 6.13 -13.85 -35.36
N THR A 422 6.21 -13.14 -36.49
CA THR A 422 5.06 -12.67 -37.30
C THR A 422 4.09 -13.78 -37.70
N ALA A 423 4.59 -14.98 -38.01
CA ALA A 423 3.78 -16.15 -38.33
C ALA A 423 3.52 -17.08 -37.11
N GLY A 424 4.06 -16.71 -35.95
CA GLY A 424 3.97 -17.46 -34.71
C GLY A 424 2.59 -17.34 -34.07
N ALA A 425 1.97 -18.49 -33.78
CA ALA A 425 0.74 -18.56 -32.99
C ALA A 425 0.86 -19.64 -31.93
N VAL A 426 1.21 -19.26 -30.71
CA VAL A 426 1.45 -20.19 -29.60
C VAL A 426 0.17 -20.38 -28.79
N SER A 427 -0.32 -21.61 -28.74
CA SER A 427 -1.46 -21.99 -27.89
C SER A 427 -1.02 -22.95 -26.78
N LEU A 428 -1.48 -22.75 -25.56
CA LEU A 428 -1.18 -23.69 -24.48
C LEU A 428 -2.16 -24.88 -24.47
N SER A 429 -1.67 -26.07 -24.11
CA SER A 429 -2.51 -27.25 -23.81
C SER A 429 -2.28 -27.81 -22.39
N SER A 430 -1.43 -27.14 -21.60
CA SER A 430 -1.28 -27.32 -20.15
C SER A 430 -0.85 -25.99 -19.52
N ASN A 431 -0.75 -25.92 -18.19
CA ASN A 431 -0.03 -24.81 -17.55
C ASN A 431 1.45 -24.86 -17.94
N VAL A 432 2.03 -23.72 -18.29
CA VAL A 432 3.42 -23.62 -18.75
C VAL A 432 4.10 -22.41 -18.11
N THR A 433 5.39 -22.54 -17.77
CA THR A 433 6.19 -21.48 -17.17
C THR A 433 7.36 -21.10 -18.08
N PHE A 434 7.46 -19.82 -18.42
CA PHE A 434 8.55 -19.19 -19.14
C PHE A 434 9.36 -18.33 -18.18
N THR A 435 10.68 -18.54 -18.15
CA THR A 435 11.63 -17.81 -17.29
C THR A 435 12.83 -17.37 -18.12
N PRO A 436 12.64 -16.53 -19.16
CA PRO A 436 13.77 -16.07 -19.95
C PRO A 436 14.74 -15.23 -19.11
N ASP A 437 16.02 -15.28 -19.43
CA ASP A 437 17.02 -14.46 -18.72
C ASP A 437 16.83 -12.96 -18.99
N THR A 438 16.40 -12.58 -20.20
CA THR A 438 16.24 -11.17 -20.57
C THR A 438 14.82 -10.80 -20.99
N LYS A 439 14.28 -11.44 -22.03
CA LYS A 439 12.99 -11.01 -22.62
C LYS A 439 12.19 -12.10 -23.31
N MET A 440 10.88 -11.87 -23.37
CA MET A 440 9.98 -12.55 -24.29
C MET A 440 9.28 -11.52 -25.18
N GLU A 441 9.18 -11.77 -26.49
CA GLU A 441 8.65 -10.84 -27.47
C GLU A 441 7.53 -11.48 -28.29
N ILE A 442 6.42 -10.75 -28.46
CA ILE A 442 5.41 -11.07 -29.46
C ILE A 442 5.45 -9.97 -30.52
N ASN A 443 5.95 -10.35 -31.71
CA ASN A 443 6.10 -9.45 -32.84
C ASN A 443 4.74 -9.11 -33.47
N ASN A 444 4.75 -8.14 -34.39
CA ASN A 444 3.56 -7.78 -35.18
C ASN A 444 2.99 -9.03 -35.88
N GLY A 445 1.70 -9.31 -35.73
CA GLY A 445 1.04 -10.52 -36.25
C GLY A 445 1.16 -11.76 -35.37
N GLY A 446 2.09 -11.78 -34.40
CA GLY A 446 2.26 -12.87 -33.46
C GLY A 446 1.10 -13.00 -32.47
N ILE A 447 0.76 -14.24 -32.10
CA ILE A 447 -0.38 -14.55 -31.23
C ILE A 447 0.06 -15.45 -30.07
N LEU A 448 -0.29 -15.06 -28.84
CA LEU A 448 -0.23 -15.92 -27.65
C LEU A 448 -1.66 -16.24 -27.18
N LYS A 449 -1.98 -17.53 -27.03
CA LYS A 449 -3.28 -18.02 -26.60
C LYS A 449 -3.15 -18.95 -25.37
N PRO A 450 -3.38 -18.44 -24.15
CA PRO A 450 -3.38 -19.28 -22.93
C PRO A 450 -4.40 -20.43 -22.96
N ASN A 451 -5.48 -20.31 -23.73
CA ASN A 451 -6.43 -21.39 -24.07
C ASN A 451 -7.02 -22.18 -22.87
N GLY A 452 -7.37 -21.48 -21.79
CA GLY A 452 -7.93 -22.03 -20.55
C GLY A 452 -6.89 -22.38 -19.50
N PHE A 453 -5.60 -22.29 -19.84
CA PHE A 453 -4.48 -22.62 -18.96
C PHE A 453 -3.80 -21.36 -18.42
N THR A 454 -2.88 -21.58 -17.47
CA THR A 454 -2.03 -20.54 -16.91
C THR A 454 -0.71 -20.46 -17.69
N PHE A 455 -0.50 -19.33 -18.36
CA PHE A 455 0.81 -18.90 -18.84
C PHE A 455 1.52 -18.19 -17.68
N THR A 456 2.66 -18.71 -17.22
CA THR A 456 3.45 -18.07 -16.15
C THR A 456 4.71 -17.44 -16.70
N TYR A 457 4.96 -16.19 -16.36
CA TYR A 457 6.17 -15.45 -16.70
C TYR A 457 6.90 -15.03 -15.41
N ASN A 458 8.13 -15.51 -15.22
CA ASN A 458 8.80 -15.49 -13.91
C ASN A 458 9.97 -14.50 -13.79
N ASN A 459 10.47 -13.95 -14.90
CA ASN A 459 11.55 -12.95 -14.90
C ASN A 459 11.65 -12.26 -16.27
N GLY A 460 12.24 -11.06 -16.31
CA GLY A 460 12.58 -10.36 -17.54
C GLY A 460 11.51 -9.39 -18.04
N THR A 461 11.65 -8.98 -19.29
CA THR A 461 10.70 -8.07 -19.96
C THR A 461 9.87 -8.80 -21.01
N PHE A 462 8.55 -8.75 -20.85
CA PHE A 462 7.59 -9.21 -21.86
C PHE A 462 7.19 -8.04 -22.76
N TYR A 463 7.45 -8.14 -24.06
CA TYR A 463 7.07 -7.16 -25.06
C TYR A 463 5.89 -7.66 -25.89
N ALA A 464 4.79 -6.90 -25.87
CA ALA A 464 3.73 -7.01 -26.86
C ALA A 464 3.86 -5.85 -27.84
N TYR A 465 4.41 -6.10 -29.04
CA TYR A 465 4.59 -5.07 -30.06
C TYR A 465 3.25 -4.68 -30.72
N SER A 466 3.21 -3.53 -31.38
CA SER A 466 2.01 -3.09 -32.11
C SER A 466 1.58 -4.14 -33.15
N GLY A 467 0.30 -4.48 -33.20
CA GLY A 467 -0.25 -5.55 -34.03
C GLY A 467 -0.12 -6.97 -33.46
N SER A 468 0.53 -7.15 -32.30
CA SER A 468 0.54 -8.43 -31.58
C SER A 468 -0.75 -8.66 -30.78
N THR A 469 -1.08 -9.93 -30.52
CA THR A 469 -2.28 -10.30 -29.75
C THR A 469 -1.98 -11.29 -28.64
N VAL A 470 -2.40 -10.98 -27.41
CA VAL A 470 -2.53 -11.94 -26.31
C VAL A 470 -4.02 -12.20 -26.12
N LEU A 471 -4.49 -13.39 -26.53
CA LEU A 471 -5.91 -13.72 -26.56
C LEU A 471 -6.49 -13.97 -25.16
N ALA A 472 -7.79 -13.75 -25.03
CA ALA A 472 -8.56 -14.13 -23.85
C ALA A 472 -8.70 -15.66 -23.72
N GLY A 473 -9.12 -16.11 -22.53
CA GLY A 473 -9.38 -17.51 -22.21
C GLY A 473 -8.17 -18.19 -21.57
N GLY A 474 -8.02 -18.06 -20.24
CA GLY A 474 -6.87 -18.51 -19.46
C GLY A 474 -6.25 -17.37 -18.65
N LEU A 475 -5.17 -17.66 -17.93
CA LEU A 475 -4.53 -16.72 -17.01
C LEU A 475 -3.13 -16.34 -17.50
N PHE A 476 -2.83 -15.05 -17.59
CA PHE A 476 -1.47 -14.55 -17.73
C PHE A 476 -0.93 -14.21 -16.33
N ARG A 477 -0.13 -15.11 -15.77
CA ARG A 477 0.41 -14.98 -14.42
C ARG A 477 1.83 -14.42 -14.44
N THR A 478 2.09 -13.38 -13.68
CA THR A 478 3.44 -12.88 -13.41
C THR A 478 3.91 -13.26 -12.02
N GLN A 479 5.19 -13.61 -11.90
CA GLN A 479 5.86 -13.99 -10.65
C GLN A 479 7.28 -13.41 -10.66
N GLY A 480 7.83 -13.07 -9.49
CA GLY A 480 9.17 -12.49 -9.39
C GLY A 480 9.24 -11.02 -9.84
N THR A 481 10.31 -10.63 -10.53
CA THR A 481 10.50 -9.26 -11.04
C THR A 481 10.24 -9.25 -12.54
N VAL A 482 9.07 -8.74 -12.93
CA VAL A 482 8.59 -8.77 -14.32
C VAL A 482 8.33 -7.35 -14.82
N THR A 483 8.71 -7.07 -16.06
CA THR A 483 8.25 -5.87 -16.77
C THR A 483 7.35 -6.26 -17.94
N LEU A 484 6.12 -5.73 -17.97
CA LEU A 484 5.19 -5.87 -19.09
C LEU A 484 5.20 -4.59 -19.92
N ASN A 485 5.85 -4.63 -21.08
CA ASN A 485 5.85 -3.56 -22.06
C ASN A 485 4.79 -3.81 -23.13
N VAL A 486 3.58 -3.30 -22.91
CA VAL A 486 2.43 -3.49 -23.79
C VAL A 486 2.27 -2.26 -24.65
N ARG A 487 2.71 -2.33 -25.92
CA ARG A 487 2.76 -1.17 -26.81
C ARG A 487 1.39 -0.78 -27.33
N THR A 488 1.21 0.50 -27.63
CA THR A 488 0.01 1.02 -28.26
C THR A 488 -0.23 0.29 -29.59
N GLY A 489 -1.47 -0.20 -29.77
CA GLY A 489 -1.89 -1.00 -30.92
C GLY A 489 -1.66 -2.52 -30.77
N SER A 490 -1.14 -2.99 -29.63
CA SER A 490 -1.24 -4.40 -29.25
C SER A 490 -2.61 -4.71 -28.60
N ALA A 491 -3.04 -5.97 -28.66
CA ALA A 491 -4.29 -6.43 -28.07
C ALA A 491 -4.02 -7.41 -26.92
N PHE A 492 -3.83 -6.88 -25.71
CA PHE A 492 -3.65 -7.69 -24.49
C PHE A 492 -5.00 -7.99 -23.83
N ASN A 493 -5.65 -9.09 -24.22
CA ASN A 493 -7.00 -9.46 -23.79
C ASN A 493 -7.05 -10.51 -22.67
N SER A 494 -5.92 -11.11 -22.32
CA SER A 494 -5.86 -12.12 -21.25
C SER A 494 -5.99 -11.49 -19.86
N ALA A 495 -6.54 -12.26 -18.90
CA ALA A 495 -6.59 -11.83 -17.51
C ALA A 495 -5.18 -11.81 -16.93
N LEU A 496 -4.76 -10.65 -16.40
CA LEU A 496 -3.47 -10.46 -15.77
C LEU A 496 -3.57 -10.79 -14.27
N TYR A 497 -2.71 -11.69 -13.81
CA TYR A 497 -2.67 -12.15 -12.43
C TYR A 497 -1.27 -11.98 -11.86
N VAL A 498 -1.09 -10.94 -11.05
CA VAL A 498 0.17 -10.61 -10.39
C VAL A 498 0.24 -11.42 -9.10
N ASN A 499 0.93 -12.56 -9.16
CA ASN A 499 0.87 -13.58 -8.11
C ASN A 499 1.82 -13.32 -6.94
N ASN A 500 3.06 -12.93 -7.21
CA ASN A 500 4.06 -12.55 -6.20
C ASN A 500 5.14 -11.67 -6.82
N GLY A 501 5.94 -11.01 -5.99
CA GLY A 501 7.00 -10.10 -6.44
C GLY A 501 6.43 -8.80 -7.03
N THR A 502 7.19 -8.20 -7.95
CA THR A 502 6.86 -6.89 -8.54
C THR A 502 6.68 -7.03 -10.04
N THR A 503 5.49 -6.66 -10.53
CA THR A 503 5.21 -6.49 -11.96
C THR A 503 5.15 -5.01 -12.29
N THR A 504 6.05 -4.53 -13.12
CA THR A 504 5.99 -3.18 -13.69
C THR A 504 5.22 -3.23 -15.00
N ALA A 505 4.11 -2.50 -15.13
CA ALA A 505 3.28 -2.50 -16.32
C ALA A 505 3.22 -1.11 -16.97
N GLY A 506 3.22 -1.07 -18.31
CA GLY A 506 3.04 0.15 -19.09
C GLY A 506 3.51 0.01 -20.54
N GLU A 507 3.64 1.13 -21.23
CA GLU A 507 4.32 1.22 -22.53
C GLU A 507 5.60 2.06 -22.36
N PHE A 508 6.78 1.49 -22.57
CA PHE A 508 8.06 2.17 -22.34
C PHE A 508 8.61 2.91 -23.58
N SER A 509 7.72 3.26 -24.51
CA SER A 509 8.00 3.99 -25.74
C SER A 509 6.82 4.90 -26.10
N VAL A 510 7.09 5.98 -26.83
CA VAL A 510 6.01 6.88 -27.32
C VAL A 510 4.93 6.05 -28.04
N PRO A 511 3.63 6.23 -27.70
CA PRO A 511 3.01 7.33 -26.94
C PRO A 511 2.86 7.13 -25.42
N TYR A 512 3.48 6.11 -24.83
CA TYR A 512 3.46 5.83 -23.39
C TYR A 512 2.07 5.47 -22.81
N ASN A 513 1.23 4.77 -23.59
CA ASN A 513 -0.12 4.34 -23.18
C ASN A 513 -0.23 2.80 -23.21
N GLY A 514 0.05 2.16 -22.08
CA GLY A 514 -0.09 0.71 -21.94
C GLY A 514 -1.54 0.32 -21.67
N ARG A 515 -2.12 -0.57 -22.49
CA ARG A 515 -3.54 -0.96 -22.41
C ARG A 515 -3.74 -2.44 -22.12
N PHE A 516 -4.51 -2.73 -21.08
CA PHE A 516 -4.84 -4.09 -20.65
C PHE A 516 -6.36 -4.27 -20.67
N TYR A 517 -6.85 -5.21 -21.48
CA TYR A 517 -8.29 -5.41 -21.70
C TYR A 517 -8.89 -6.54 -20.84
N GLY A 518 -8.06 -7.47 -20.36
CA GLY A 518 -8.49 -8.50 -19.43
C GLY A 518 -8.66 -8.00 -18.00
N ASN A 519 -9.27 -8.84 -17.15
CA ASN A 519 -9.35 -8.58 -15.71
C ASN A 519 -7.95 -8.55 -15.08
N LEU A 520 -7.77 -7.71 -14.06
CA LEU A 520 -6.56 -7.64 -13.25
C LEU A 520 -6.83 -8.22 -11.87
N THR A 521 -5.94 -9.09 -11.40
CA THR A 521 -5.85 -9.48 -9.99
C THR A 521 -4.43 -9.27 -9.49
N VAL A 522 -4.28 -8.54 -8.39
CA VAL A 522 -3.00 -8.39 -7.67
C VAL A 522 -3.13 -9.14 -6.35
N GLU A 523 -2.34 -10.18 -6.16
CA GLU A 523 -2.41 -11.03 -4.97
C GLU A 523 -1.80 -10.38 -3.73
N ASN A 524 -2.17 -10.90 -2.57
CA ASN A 524 -1.61 -10.43 -1.30
C ASN A 524 -0.08 -10.64 -1.26
N GLY A 525 0.66 -9.59 -0.89
CA GLY A 525 2.13 -9.58 -0.92
C GLY A 525 2.75 -9.35 -2.30
N ALA A 526 1.96 -9.22 -3.36
CA ALA A 526 2.43 -8.85 -4.69
C ALA A 526 2.31 -7.33 -4.94
N THR A 527 3.15 -6.80 -5.82
CA THR A 527 3.14 -5.39 -6.22
C THR A 527 2.94 -5.26 -7.72
N LEU A 528 1.96 -4.45 -8.13
CA LEU A 528 1.84 -3.94 -9.49
C LEU A 528 2.30 -2.48 -9.51
N SER A 529 3.43 -2.20 -10.17
CA SER A 529 3.97 -0.85 -10.31
C SER A 529 3.58 -0.24 -11.66
N MET A 530 2.89 0.91 -11.63
CA MET A 530 2.59 1.73 -12.79
C MET A 530 3.86 2.47 -13.22
N SER A 531 4.53 1.95 -14.25
CA SER A 531 5.73 2.52 -14.91
C SER A 531 6.77 3.20 -13.97
N VAL A 532 7.71 3.95 -14.53
CA VAL A 532 8.82 4.62 -13.82
C VAL A 532 8.74 6.15 -13.84
N SER A 533 7.73 6.74 -14.49
CA SER A 533 7.56 8.20 -14.57
C SER A 533 6.09 8.60 -14.74
N SER A 534 5.78 9.86 -14.42
CA SER A 534 4.44 10.46 -14.53
C SER A 534 4.00 10.76 -15.95
N ALA A 535 4.82 10.48 -16.97
CA ALA A 535 4.43 10.62 -18.37
C ALA A 535 3.70 9.38 -18.93
N TYR A 536 3.56 8.33 -18.12
CA TYR A 536 3.12 7.01 -18.56
C TYR A 536 1.71 6.70 -18.06
N ASP A 537 0.81 6.41 -19.00
CA ASP A 537 -0.53 5.96 -18.71
C ASP A 537 -0.59 4.43 -18.76
N THR A 538 -1.15 3.83 -17.71
CA THR A 538 -1.48 2.40 -17.70
C THR A 538 -2.98 2.23 -17.50
N GLU A 539 -3.65 1.83 -18.57
CA GLU A 539 -5.10 1.74 -18.66
C GLU A 539 -5.59 0.30 -18.50
N PHE A 540 -6.52 0.08 -17.58
CA PHE A 540 -7.17 -1.21 -17.35
C PHE A 540 -8.66 -1.13 -17.68
N TYR A 541 -9.09 -1.92 -18.66
CA TYR A 541 -10.49 -1.97 -19.12
C TYR A 541 -11.29 -3.11 -18.49
N GLY A 542 -10.62 -4.11 -17.92
CA GLY A 542 -11.26 -5.19 -17.17
C GLY A 542 -11.61 -4.80 -15.73
N THR A 543 -12.23 -5.73 -15.01
CA THR A 543 -12.41 -5.58 -13.55
C THR A 543 -11.07 -5.69 -12.83
N VAL A 544 -10.87 -4.88 -11.78
CA VAL A 544 -9.64 -4.89 -10.98
C VAL A 544 -9.93 -5.41 -9.58
N THR A 545 -9.20 -6.43 -9.15
CA THR A 545 -9.18 -6.92 -7.77
C THR A 545 -7.77 -6.75 -7.20
N ASN A 546 -7.61 -5.86 -6.21
CA ASN A 546 -6.34 -5.58 -5.56
C ASN A 546 -6.33 -6.13 -4.13
N ASN A 547 -5.63 -7.25 -3.90
CA ASN A 547 -5.31 -7.77 -2.58
C ASN A 547 -3.89 -7.39 -2.12
N GLY A 548 -3.07 -6.81 -3.02
CA GLY A 548 -1.69 -6.41 -2.77
C GLY A 548 -1.47 -4.90 -2.91
N THR A 549 -0.35 -4.51 -3.50
CA THR A 549 0.02 -3.09 -3.67
C THR A 549 -0.06 -2.69 -5.13
N ILE A 550 -0.82 -1.64 -5.45
CA ILE A 550 -0.71 -0.92 -6.73
C ILE A 550 -0.03 0.41 -6.45
N SER A 551 1.16 0.63 -7.00
CA SER A 551 1.99 1.81 -6.74
C SER A 551 2.69 2.29 -8.00
N GLY A 552 3.65 3.20 -7.89
CA GLY A 552 4.53 3.60 -9.00
C GLY A 552 4.35 5.06 -9.43
N SER A 553 5.31 5.53 -10.22
CA SER A 553 5.39 6.93 -10.62
C SER A 553 4.46 7.30 -11.79
N GLY A 554 3.91 6.31 -12.49
CA GLY A 554 2.96 6.49 -13.59
C GLY A 554 1.50 6.60 -13.14
N HIS A 555 0.62 6.76 -14.12
CA HIS A 555 -0.82 6.90 -13.92
C HIS A 555 -1.52 5.54 -13.96
N PHE A 556 -2.33 5.26 -12.95
CA PHE A 556 -3.26 4.14 -12.93
C PHE A 556 -4.63 4.63 -13.40
N ILE A 557 -5.08 4.18 -14.58
CA ILE A 557 -6.35 4.60 -15.16
C ILE A 557 -7.29 3.40 -15.25
N LEU A 558 -8.39 3.44 -14.50
CA LEU A 558 -9.46 2.47 -14.58
C LEU A 558 -10.50 2.89 -15.61
N ARG A 559 -10.67 2.07 -16.64
CA ARG A 559 -11.74 2.16 -17.65
C ARG A 559 -12.75 0.99 -17.56
N GLY A 560 -12.54 0.09 -16.61
CA GLY A 560 -13.40 -1.06 -16.36
C GLY A 560 -14.53 -0.80 -15.38
N SER A 561 -15.49 -1.74 -15.32
CA SER A 561 -16.75 -1.57 -14.59
C SER A 561 -16.68 -1.80 -13.07
N ALA A 562 -15.55 -2.28 -12.53
CA ALA A 562 -15.42 -2.55 -11.10
C ALA A 562 -13.97 -2.51 -10.60
N LEU A 563 -13.82 -2.04 -9.37
CA LEU A 563 -12.59 -2.07 -8.58
C LEU A 563 -12.88 -2.56 -7.15
N VAL A 564 -12.26 -3.67 -6.77
CA VAL A 564 -12.21 -4.15 -5.39
C VAL A 564 -10.81 -3.86 -4.86
N ASN A 565 -10.66 -2.92 -3.93
CA ASN A 565 -9.39 -2.62 -3.28
C ASN A 565 -9.39 -3.10 -1.83
N ASN A 566 -8.70 -4.20 -1.56
CA ASN A 566 -8.57 -4.80 -0.23
C ASN A 566 -7.25 -4.42 0.46
N ASN A 567 -6.37 -3.65 -0.19
CA ASN A 567 -5.06 -3.26 0.33
C ASN A 567 -4.70 -1.86 -0.21
N SER A 568 -3.52 -1.58 -0.77
CA SER A 568 -3.10 -0.19 -1.05
C SER A 568 -3.05 0.17 -2.53
N ILE A 569 -3.60 1.33 -2.89
CA ILE A 569 -3.41 2.01 -4.17
C ILE A 569 -2.74 3.36 -3.91
N SER A 570 -1.52 3.55 -4.41
CA SER A 570 -0.66 4.71 -4.14
C SER A 570 0.17 5.14 -5.36
N SER A 571 -0.42 5.08 -6.57
CA SER A 571 0.20 5.64 -7.78
C SER A 571 0.27 7.17 -7.69
N VAL A 572 1.11 7.83 -8.50
CA VAL A 572 1.14 9.30 -8.57
C VAL A 572 -0.23 9.87 -8.97
N TYR A 573 -0.89 9.23 -9.92
CA TYR A 573 -2.20 9.61 -10.42
C TYR A 573 -3.11 8.38 -10.49
N PHE A 574 -4.31 8.49 -9.95
CA PHE A 574 -5.34 7.44 -10.04
C PHE A 574 -6.62 8.02 -10.63
N ALA A 575 -7.01 7.55 -11.82
CA ALA A 575 -8.20 8.05 -12.49
C ALA A 575 -9.27 6.97 -12.70
N LEU A 576 -10.50 7.34 -12.40
CA LEU A 576 -11.72 6.60 -12.69
C LEU A 576 -12.34 7.23 -13.94
N ASN A 577 -12.19 6.57 -15.09
CA ASN A 577 -12.57 7.08 -16.41
C ASN A 577 -13.68 6.23 -17.06
N SER A 578 -14.57 5.70 -16.24
CA SER A 578 -15.72 4.91 -16.68
C SER A 578 -16.76 4.79 -15.56
N THR A 579 -17.97 4.37 -15.90
CA THR A 579 -18.96 3.93 -14.91
C THR A 579 -18.44 2.68 -14.20
N CYS A 580 -18.16 2.79 -12.91
CA CYS A 580 -17.56 1.71 -12.14
C CYS A 580 -18.09 1.60 -10.72
N ASN A 581 -18.05 0.38 -10.20
CA ASN A 581 -18.33 0.08 -8.80
C ASN A 581 -17.03 -0.01 -8.01
N ILE A 582 -16.95 0.62 -6.83
CA ILE A 582 -15.78 0.54 -5.94
C ILE A 582 -16.17 -0.12 -4.62
N SER A 583 -15.32 -1.03 -4.14
CA SER A 583 -15.49 -1.70 -2.84
C SER A 583 -14.14 -2.10 -2.23
N GLY A 584 -14.18 -2.61 -1.00
CA GLY A 584 -13.04 -3.11 -0.25
C GLY A 584 -12.53 -2.11 0.80
N ALA A 585 -11.83 -2.64 1.80
CA ALA A 585 -11.35 -1.88 2.97
C ALA A 585 -9.95 -1.25 2.77
N GLY A 586 -9.41 -1.33 1.56
CA GLY A 586 -8.09 -0.83 1.21
C GLY A 586 -7.97 0.69 1.21
N SER A 587 -6.74 1.18 1.29
CA SER A 587 -6.41 2.60 1.29
C SER A 587 -6.13 3.12 -0.13
N PHE A 588 -6.63 4.32 -0.41
CA PHE A 588 -6.34 5.08 -1.62
C PHE A 588 -5.52 6.32 -1.27
N THR A 589 -4.22 6.29 -1.52
CA THR A 589 -3.26 7.34 -1.08
C THR A 589 -2.49 7.97 -2.24
N SER A 590 -3.03 7.88 -3.46
CA SER A 590 -2.43 8.53 -4.64
C SER A 590 -2.34 10.05 -4.45
N ASN A 591 -1.36 10.70 -5.11
CA ASN A 591 -1.22 12.16 -4.98
C ASN A 591 -2.44 12.89 -5.53
N TYR A 592 -2.90 12.43 -6.69
CA TYR A 592 -4.07 12.94 -7.40
C TYR A 592 -5.03 11.79 -7.65
N ILE A 593 -6.29 11.98 -7.29
CA ILE A 593 -7.37 11.03 -7.57
C ILE A 593 -8.43 11.74 -8.42
N LEU A 594 -8.89 11.13 -9.50
CA LEU A 594 -9.80 11.75 -10.46
C LEU A 594 -11.06 10.90 -10.69
N ILE A 595 -12.24 11.53 -10.65
CA ILE A 595 -13.44 11.04 -11.33
C ILE A 595 -13.61 11.87 -12.61
N ASP A 596 -13.44 11.23 -13.77
CA ASP A 596 -13.48 11.90 -15.07
C ASP A 596 -14.93 12.29 -15.47
N THR A 597 -15.04 13.14 -16.49
CA THR A 597 -16.24 13.75 -17.08
C THR A 597 -17.37 12.74 -17.35
N ASN A 598 -17.02 11.53 -17.78
CA ASN A 598 -17.98 10.48 -18.14
C ASN A 598 -18.07 9.35 -17.09
N ALA A 599 -17.41 9.51 -15.94
CA ALA A 599 -17.36 8.49 -14.93
C ALA A 599 -18.52 8.62 -13.93
N SER A 600 -19.19 7.50 -13.66
CA SER A 600 -20.16 7.39 -12.57
C SER A 600 -19.69 6.31 -11.60
N VAL A 601 -19.29 6.74 -10.41
CA VAL A 601 -18.66 5.89 -9.39
C VAL A 601 -19.69 5.54 -8.33
N THR A 602 -19.98 4.25 -8.15
CA THR A 602 -20.89 3.77 -7.11
C THR A 602 -20.14 2.94 -6.07
N LEU A 603 -20.34 3.23 -4.78
CA LEU A 603 -19.73 2.42 -3.71
C LEU A 603 -20.59 1.19 -3.39
N LEU A 604 -19.95 0.04 -3.18
CA LEU A 604 -20.61 -1.18 -2.66
C LEU A 604 -20.20 -1.52 -1.22
N SER A 605 -19.28 -0.76 -0.63
CA SER A 605 -18.88 -0.82 0.78
C SER A 605 -18.46 0.57 1.27
N ASN A 606 -18.18 0.72 2.56
CA ASN A 606 -17.47 1.90 3.06
C ASN A 606 -16.08 1.95 2.42
N VAL A 607 -15.66 3.12 1.95
CA VAL A 607 -14.36 3.33 1.29
C VAL A 607 -13.70 4.58 1.84
N THR A 608 -12.38 4.52 2.04
CA THR A 608 -11.57 5.62 2.58
C THR A 608 -10.54 6.09 1.58
N PHE A 609 -10.54 7.38 1.30
CA PHE A 609 -9.57 8.09 0.47
C PHE A 609 -8.70 9.02 1.33
N SER A 610 -7.41 9.02 1.04
CA SER A 610 -6.38 9.83 1.70
C SER A 610 -5.46 10.44 0.64
N PRO A 611 -5.98 11.23 -0.32
CA PRO A 611 -5.15 11.82 -1.36
C PRO A 611 -4.12 12.75 -0.72
N VAL A 612 -2.90 12.75 -1.26
CA VAL A 612 -1.84 13.64 -0.77
C VAL A 612 -2.14 15.08 -1.15
N ASN A 613 -2.66 15.31 -2.36
CA ASN A 613 -2.99 16.64 -2.87
C ASN A 613 -4.51 16.79 -3.09
N THR A 614 -5.03 16.27 -4.20
CA THR A 614 -6.42 16.51 -4.62
C THR A 614 -7.16 15.21 -4.94
N PHE A 615 -8.47 15.23 -4.67
CA PHE A 615 -9.44 14.35 -5.26
C PHE A 615 -10.36 15.23 -6.12
N ASP A 616 -10.26 15.10 -7.44
CA ASP A 616 -10.93 15.94 -8.40
C ASP A 616 -12.12 15.21 -9.04
N MET A 617 -13.29 15.84 -9.01
CA MET A 617 -14.42 15.47 -9.85
C MET A 617 -14.54 16.46 -10.99
N LEU A 618 -14.38 15.99 -12.23
CA LEU A 618 -14.55 16.80 -13.43
C LEU A 618 -16.03 16.96 -13.80
N ALA A 619 -16.34 18.00 -14.58
CA ALA A 619 -17.71 18.31 -15.02
C ALA A 619 -18.39 17.09 -15.65
N GLY A 620 -19.54 16.66 -15.12
CA GLY A 620 -20.26 15.44 -15.55
C GLY A 620 -19.94 14.19 -14.71
N GLY A 621 -18.81 14.19 -14.00
CA GLY A 621 -18.42 13.13 -13.08
C GLY A 621 -19.43 12.99 -11.92
N THR A 622 -19.78 11.76 -11.58
CA THR A 622 -20.76 11.45 -10.54
C THR A 622 -20.17 10.52 -9.48
N LEU A 623 -20.35 10.86 -8.21
CA LEU A 623 -20.04 10.03 -7.04
C LEU A 623 -21.35 9.64 -6.34
N ASN A 624 -21.59 8.34 -6.22
CA ASN A 624 -22.77 7.75 -5.61
C ASN A 624 -22.37 6.89 -4.39
N PRO A 625 -22.42 7.42 -3.15
CA PRO A 625 -22.04 6.68 -1.95
C PRO A 625 -22.91 5.45 -1.64
N ASN A 626 -24.15 5.40 -2.15
CA ASN A 626 -25.01 4.20 -2.16
C ASN A 626 -25.14 3.50 -0.78
N SER A 627 -25.63 4.22 0.20
CA SER A 627 -25.84 3.84 1.61
C SER A 627 -24.56 3.56 2.40
N ASN A 628 -23.39 3.77 1.79
CA ASN A 628 -22.09 3.63 2.43
C ASN A 628 -21.50 4.99 2.81
N PHE A 629 -20.41 4.93 3.58
CA PHE A 629 -19.53 6.06 3.85
C PHE A 629 -18.47 6.20 2.75
N PHE A 630 -18.49 7.32 2.04
CA PHE A 630 -17.31 7.83 1.35
C PHE A 630 -16.52 8.65 2.37
N THR A 631 -15.36 8.16 2.83
CA THR A 631 -14.55 8.87 3.84
C THR A 631 -13.35 9.52 3.19
N LEU A 632 -13.17 10.82 3.39
CA LEU A 632 -11.97 11.56 3.00
C LEU A 632 -11.19 11.97 4.26
N THR A 633 -9.90 11.70 4.30
CA THR A 633 -9.06 11.88 5.51
C THR A 633 -7.99 12.96 5.37
N SER A 634 -7.74 13.42 4.15
CA SER A 634 -6.75 14.44 3.81
C SER A 634 -7.04 15.05 2.44
N GLY A 635 -6.31 16.12 2.11
CA GLY A 635 -6.31 16.74 0.79
C GLY A 635 -7.52 17.61 0.50
N THR A 636 -7.59 18.06 -0.75
CA THR A 636 -8.69 18.88 -1.28
C THR A 636 -9.61 18.04 -2.15
N PHE A 637 -10.91 18.04 -1.82
CA PHE A 637 -11.97 17.51 -2.67
C PHE A 637 -12.50 18.61 -3.58
N GLU A 638 -12.15 18.55 -4.86
CA GLU A 638 -12.60 19.50 -5.88
C GLU A 638 -13.87 18.98 -6.54
N VAL A 639 -14.97 19.72 -6.44
CA VAL A 639 -16.22 19.37 -7.11
C VAL A 639 -16.48 20.37 -8.21
N SER A 640 -16.05 20.07 -9.44
CA SER A 640 -16.19 20.98 -10.58
C SER A 640 -17.66 21.27 -10.92
N ALA A 641 -17.93 22.41 -11.56
CA ALA A 641 -19.25 22.75 -12.07
C ALA A 641 -19.80 21.63 -12.98
N GLY A 642 -21.04 21.19 -12.75
CA GLY A 642 -21.65 20.05 -13.45
C GLY A 642 -21.36 18.67 -12.85
N SER A 643 -20.52 18.56 -11.83
CA SER A 643 -20.28 17.29 -11.11
C SER A 643 -21.34 17.06 -10.02
N VAL A 644 -21.62 15.79 -9.69
CA VAL A 644 -22.69 15.42 -8.76
C VAL A 644 -22.18 14.45 -7.68
N VAL A 645 -22.35 14.82 -6.41
CA VAL A 645 -22.28 13.89 -5.27
C VAL A 645 -23.71 13.52 -4.87
N SER A 646 -24.13 12.28 -5.11
CA SER A 646 -25.54 11.86 -4.98
C SER A 646 -26.02 11.71 -3.52
N ASN A 647 -27.29 12.00 -3.27
CA ASN A 647 -27.95 11.81 -1.96
C ASN A 647 -28.38 10.36 -1.74
N SER A 648 -27.42 9.44 -1.62
CA SER A 648 -27.69 8.02 -1.46
C SER A 648 -26.95 7.37 -0.29
N GLY A 649 -25.97 8.04 0.32
CA GLY A 649 -25.20 7.60 1.49
C GLY A 649 -24.58 8.79 2.21
N THR A 650 -23.43 8.65 2.88
CA THR A 650 -22.83 9.75 3.64
C THR A 650 -21.41 10.07 3.16
N PHE A 651 -21.13 11.35 2.92
CA PHE A 651 -19.79 11.86 2.73
C PHE A 651 -19.20 12.21 4.10
N ARG A 652 -18.18 11.49 4.54
CA ARG A 652 -17.50 11.70 5.82
C ARG A 652 -16.14 12.36 5.60
N THR A 653 -15.81 13.32 6.45
CA THR A 653 -14.46 13.88 6.55
C THR A 653 -13.83 13.55 7.90
N GLN A 654 -12.52 13.33 7.89
CA GLN A 654 -11.66 13.10 9.05
C GLN A 654 -10.34 13.86 8.85
N GLY A 655 -9.65 14.26 9.92
CA GLY A 655 -8.41 15.01 9.82
C GLY A 655 -8.61 16.41 9.24
N THR A 656 -7.65 16.90 8.44
CA THR A 656 -7.75 18.21 7.79
C THR A 656 -8.12 18.02 6.33
N VAL A 657 -9.34 18.41 5.97
CA VAL A 657 -9.91 18.26 4.62
C VAL A 657 -10.41 19.59 4.10
N ILE A 658 -10.21 19.85 2.82
CA ILE A 658 -10.80 20.99 2.12
C ILE A 658 -11.86 20.46 1.14
N LEU A 659 -13.06 21.01 1.18
CA LEU A 659 -14.12 20.79 0.20
C LEU A 659 -14.25 22.07 -0.64
N ASN A 660 -13.74 22.02 -1.87
CA ASN A 660 -13.90 23.11 -2.82
C ASN A 660 -15.10 22.81 -3.73
N ILE A 661 -16.24 23.40 -3.39
CA ILE A 661 -17.53 23.08 -4.00
C ILE A 661 -17.83 24.14 -5.05
N ARG A 662 -17.60 23.82 -6.33
CA ARG A 662 -17.74 24.82 -7.40
C ARG A 662 -19.19 25.22 -7.66
N SER A 663 -19.39 26.46 -8.06
CA SER A 663 -20.68 27.02 -8.46
C SER A 663 -21.17 26.27 -9.69
N GLY A 664 -22.36 25.68 -9.58
CA GLY A 664 -22.92 24.77 -10.58
C GLY A 664 -22.63 23.28 -10.34
N SER A 665 -21.89 22.92 -9.29
CA SER A 665 -21.83 21.54 -8.79
C SER A 665 -23.04 21.20 -7.92
N SER A 666 -23.30 19.91 -7.70
CA SER A 666 -24.39 19.42 -6.84
C SER A 666 -23.87 18.49 -5.76
N PHE A 667 -23.59 19.03 -4.57
CA PHE A 667 -23.22 18.25 -3.39
C PHE A 667 -24.46 17.85 -2.58
N ASN A 668 -25.09 16.73 -2.94
CA ASN A 668 -26.37 16.30 -2.38
C ASN A 668 -26.25 15.29 -1.22
N ALA A 669 -25.09 14.65 -1.05
CA ALA A 669 -24.89 13.72 0.06
C ALA A 669 -24.89 14.43 1.42
N PRO A 670 -25.47 13.82 2.46
CA PRO A 670 -25.20 14.18 3.84
C PRO A 670 -23.70 14.27 4.13
N LEU A 671 -23.27 15.37 4.74
CA LEU A 671 -21.89 15.60 5.19
C LEU A 671 -21.78 15.24 6.67
N ASN A 672 -20.85 14.35 7.02
CA ASN A 672 -20.45 14.10 8.40
C ASN A 672 -18.99 14.56 8.60
N VAL A 673 -18.81 15.62 9.37
CA VAL A 673 -17.51 16.07 9.88
C VAL A 673 -17.22 15.33 11.17
N ASN A 674 -16.53 14.20 11.05
CA ASN A 674 -16.41 13.22 12.13
C ASN A 674 -15.29 13.53 13.13
N ASN A 675 -14.15 14.04 12.64
CA ASN A 675 -13.06 14.56 13.47
C ASN A 675 -12.21 15.56 12.66
N GLY A 676 -11.40 16.36 13.36
CA GLY A 676 -10.51 17.32 12.73
C GLY A 676 -11.25 18.54 12.16
N VAL A 677 -10.73 19.13 11.08
CA VAL A 677 -11.22 20.37 10.48
C VAL A 677 -11.60 20.14 9.02
N THR A 678 -12.85 20.39 8.68
CA THR A 678 -13.33 20.42 7.29
C THR A 678 -13.54 21.85 6.85
N ARG A 679 -12.78 22.33 5.88
CA ARG A 679 -12.96 23.64 5.27
C ARG A 679 -13.89 23.54 4.08
N ALA A 680 -15.05 24.18 4.10
CA ALA A 680 -15.98 24.18 2.97
C ALA A 680 -16.11 25.60 2.41
N TYR A 681 -15.56 25.85 1.22
CA TYR A 681 -15.62 27.15 0.56
C TYR A 681 -15.68 27.01 -0.97
N GLU A 682 -15.99 28.12 -1.64
CA GLU A 682 -15.91 28.30 -3.09
C GLU A 682 -14.83 29.37 -3.37
N LEU A 683 -13.98 29.15 -4.36
CA LEU A 683 -12.91 30.09 -4.74
C LEU A 683 -13.28 31.07 -5.85
N SER A 684 -14.48 30.97 -6.43
CA SER A 684 -14.98 31.86 -7.48
C SER A 684 -16.17 32.67 -6.99
N SER A 685 -16.15 33.99 -7.26
CA SER A 685 -17.26 34.89 -6.94
C SER A 685 -18.60 34.30 -7.42
N PRO A 686 -19.65 34.23 -6.56
CA PRO A 686 -19.83 34.97 -5.29
C PRO A 686 -19.24 34.32 -4.03
N TYR A 687 -18.42 33.27 -4.16
CA TYR A 687 -17.79 32.54 -3.05
C TYR A 687 -18.78 31.86 -2.08
N ASP A 688 -19.90 31.40 -2.63
CA ASP A 688 -20.96 30.69 -1.92
C ASP A 688 -20.80 29.17 -2.07
N ALA A 689 -20.21 28.51 -1.07
CA ALA A 689 -20.24 27.04 -1.02
C ALA A 689 -21.68 26.56 -0.74
N LYS A 690 -22.14 25.52 -1.45
CA LYS A 690 -23.52 25.01 -1.34
C LYS A 690 -23.53 23.54 -0.91
N LEU A 691 -24.18 23.26 0.21
CA LEU A 691 -24.40 21.90 0.71
C LEU A 691 -25.90 21.58 0.76
N TYR A 692 -26.32 20.55 0.03
CA TYR A 692 -27.73 20.18 -0.10
C TYR A 692 -28.18 19.05 0.82
N GLY A 693 -27.25 18.23 1.32
CA GLY A 693 -27.53 17.18 2.30
C GLY A 693 -27.52 17.68 3.74
N ASN A 694 -28.01 16.85 4.67
CA ASN A 694 -27.88 17.11 6.11
C ASN A 694 -26.41 17.23 6.51
N ILE A 695 -26.09 18.11 7.46
CA ILE A 695 -24.74 18.28 7.98
C ILE A 695 -24.70 17.78 9.42
N THR A 696 -23.73 16.93 9.74
CA THR A 696 -23.43 16.49 11.11
C THR A 696 -21.99 16.86 11.43
N ILE A 697 -21.76 17.55 12.55
CA ILE A 697 -20.44 17.85 13.10
C ILE A 697 -20.35 17.13 14.43
N ASP A 698 -19.43 16.18 14.53
CA ASP A 698 -19.23 15.38 15.74
C ASP A 698 -18.44 16.16 16.80
N ASN A 699 -18.48 15.69 18.05
CA ASN A 699 -17.79 16.33 19.16
C ASN A 699 -16.28 16.41 18.93
N GLY A 700 -15.70 17.60 19.12
CA GLY A 700 -14.27 17.87 18.86
C GLY A 700 -13.91 18.09 17.38
N ALA A 701 -14.87 18.03 16.46
CA ALA A 701 -14.67 18.34 15.05
C ALA A 701 -15.11 19.78 14.72
N SER A 702 -14.56 20.34 13.63
CA SER A 702 -14.86 21.70 13.19
C SER A 702 -15.22 21.77 11.71
N LEU A 703 -16.31 22.48 11.39
CA LEU A 703 -16.64 22.91 10.03
C LEU A 703 -16.23 24.38 9.85
N ASP A 704 -15.24 24.62 9.02
CA ASP A 704 -14.63 25.92 8.75
C ASP A 704 -15.16 26.51 7.44
N LEU A 705 -15.76 27.70 7.50
CA LEU A 705 -16.31 28.43 6.35
C LEU A 705 -15.23 29.15 5.53
N GLY A 706 -13.97 29.09 5.97
CA GLY A 706 -12.80 29.60 5.28
C GLY A 706 -12.23 30.89 5.88
N ASN A 707 -11.22 31.44 5.22
CA ASN A 707 -10.30 32.45 5.77
C ASN A 707 -10.53 33.88 5.25
N SER A 708 -11.63 34.13 4.54
CA SER A 708 -11.98 35.43 3.98
C SER A 708 -13.39 35.83 4.39
N SER A 709 -13.59 37.12 4.67
CA SER A 709 -14.90 37.71 4.95
C SER A 709 -15.85 37.68 3.75
N ALA A 710 -15.38 37.27 2.57
CA ALA A 710 -16.21 37.12 1.38
C ALA A 710 -16.86 35.73 1.28
N TYR A 711 -16.43 34.76 2.10
CA TYR A 711 -16.91 33.38 2.01
C TYR A 711 -18.21 33.18 2.76
N SER A 712 -19.16 32.50 2.11
CA SER A 712 -20.40 32.08 2.75
C SER A 712 -20.65 30.59 2.54
N LEU A 713 -21.25 29.95 3.55
CA LEU A 713 -21.72 28.56 3.44
C LEU A 713 -23.24 28.55 3.41
N LYS A 714 -23.80 28.18 2.27
CA LYS A 714 -25.25 28.02 2.05
C LYS A 714 -25.66 26.58 2.31
N VAL A 715 -26.48 26.39 3.33
CA VAL A 715 -27.03 25.08 3.71
C VAL A 715 -28.49 24.99 3.26
N PHE A 716 -28.87 23.88 2.63
CA PHE A 716 -30.25 23.64 2.17
C PHE A 716 -30.97 22.55 2.97
N SER A 717 -30.35 22.05 4.05
CA SER A 717 -30.88 20.97 4.87
C SER A 717 -30.59 21.18 6.36
N ASN A 718 -30.81 20.16 7.19
CA ASN A 718 -30.68 20.24 8.64
C ASN A 718 -29.23 20.17 9.10
N ILE A 719 -28.94 20.72 10.29
CA ILE A 719 -27.63 20.68 10.94
C ILE A 719 -27.73 20.00 12.31
N VAL A 720 -26.85 19.03 12.54
CA VAL A 720 -26.52 18.47 13.86
C VAL A 720 -25.11 18.94 14.23
N ASN A 721 -24.98 19.95 15.07
CA ASN A 721 -23.70 20.51 15.50
C ASN A 721 -23.37 20.10 16.94
N ASN A 722 -22.48 19.13 17.13
CA ASN A 722 -21.90 18.78 18.44
C ASN A 722 -20.45 19.26 18.60
N GLY A 723 -19.88 19.91 17.58
CA GLY A 723 -18.52 20.42 17.58
C GLY A 723 -18.51 21.95 17.45
N SER A 724 -17.77 22.46 16.48
CA SER A 724 -17.69 23.89 16.21
C SER A 724 -17.90 24.22 14.73
N ILE A 725 -18.74 25.22 14.45
CA ILE A 725 -18.76 25.89 13.15
C ILE A 725 -17.91 27.14 13.30
N ILE A 726 -16.86 27.27 12.50
CA ILE A 726 -15.85 28.34 12.60
C ILE A 726 -15.69 29.06 11.26
N GLY A 727 -15.15 30.27 11.27
CA GLY A 727 -14.83 31.01 10.05
C GLY A 727 -14.13 32.32 10.36
N SER A 728 -13.56 32.97 9.34
CA SER A 728 -13.03 34.32 9.50
C SER A 728 -14.12 35.33 9.82
N SER A 729 -13.74 36.45 10.44
CA SER A 729 -14.64 37.58 10.69
C SER A 729 -15.35 38.03 9.40
N GLY A 730 -16.67 37.97 9.39
CA GLY A 730 -17.51 38.33 8.23
C GLY A 730 -17.91 37.17 7.32
N ALA A 731 -17.45 35.94 7.58
CA ALA A 731 -18.01 34.76 6.92
C ALA A 731 -19.39 34.41 7.51
N ASP A 732 -20.35 34.06 6.64
CA ASP A 732 -21.74 33.82 7.03
C ASP A 732 -22.18 32.37 6.83
N LEU A 733 -22.85 31.81 7.84
CA LEU A 733 -23.63 30.57 7.72
C LEU A 733 -25.06 30.92 7.30
N ILE A 734 -25.44 30.56 6.07
CA ILE A 734 -26.73 30.94 5.49
C ILE A 734 -27.67 29.73 5.41
N PHE A 735 -28.77 29.77 6.17
CA PHE A 735 -29.85 28.80 6.09
C PHE A 735 -30.72 29.11 4.87
N SER A 736 -30.40 28.52 3.72
CA SER A 736 -31.04 28.86 2.44
C SER A 736 -32.55 28.61 2.43
N LYS A 737 -33.27 28.97 1.35
CA LYS A 737 -34.73 28.80 1.29
C LYS A 737 -35.16 27.37 1.61
N GLY A 738 -36.00 27.19 2.63
CA GLY A 738 -36.46 25.87 3.07
C GLY A 738 -36.84 25.82 4.54
N ILE A 739 -37.05 24.59 5.04
CA ILE A 739 -37.27 24.31 6.46
C ILE A 739 -36.03 23.57 6.97
N HIS A 740 -35.48 24.07 8.08
CA HIS A 740 -34.26 23.58 8.69
C HIS A 740 -34.50 23.31 10.18
N THR A 741 -33.81 22.30 10.68
CA THR A 741 -33.60 22.08 12.10
C THR A 741 -32.12 22.24 12.42
N LEU A 742 -31.84 22.85 13.57
CA LEU A 742 -30.51 22.94 14.16
C LEU A 742 -30.57 22.28 15.53
N GLN A 743 -29.66 21.34 15.76
CA GLN A 743 -29.57 20.59 17.00
C GLN A 743 -28.12 20.25 17.37
N GLY A 744 -27.90 19.73 18.58
CA GLY A 744 -26.59 19.42 19.15
C GLY A 744 -26.18 20.43 20.24
N SER A 745 -24.92 20.35 20.68
CA SER A 745 -24.37 21.16 21.80
C SER A 745 -23.20 22.06 21.37
N GLY A 746 -22.94 22.13 20.06
CA GLY A 746 -21.80 22.81 19.49
C GLY A 746 -21.98 24.32 19.34
N PHE A 747 -20.86 24.99 19.10
CA PHE A 747 -20.76 26.44 18.92
C PHE A 747 -20.89 26.84 17.45
N ILE A 748 -21.50 28.00 17.19
CA ILE A 748 -21.50 28.64 15.87
C ILE A 748 -20.80 29.99 16.00
N LEU A 749 -19.53 30.06 15.62
CA LEU A 749 -18.72 31.27 15.69
C LEU A 749 -18.88 32.28 14.52
N PRO A 750 -19.26 31.89 13.28
CA PRO A 750 -19.63 32.87 12.26
C PRO A 750 -21.02 33.47 12.53
N SER A 751 -21.33 34.58 11.86
CA SER A 751 -22.70 35.11 11.84
C SER A 751 -23.62 34.13 11.13
N ALA A 752 -24.82 33.93 11.67
CA ALA A 752 -25.86 33.16 11.00
C ALA A 752 -26.87 34.08 10.32
N PHE A 753 -27.32 33.70 9.13
CA PHE A 753 -28.31 34.44 8.35
C PHE A 753 -29.48 33.55 7.97
N ILE A 754 -30.70 34.03 8.26
CA ILE A 754 -31.97 33.41 7.88
C ILE A 754 -32.63 34.31 6.81
N PRO A 755 -32.44 34.01 5.52
CA PRO A 755 -33.06 34.72 4.41
C PRO A 755 -34.59 34.56 4.38
N ASP A 756 -35.23 35.36 3.54
CA ASP A 756 -36.67 35.26 3.27
C ASP A 756 -37.06 33.85 2.82
N SER A 757 -38.23 33.39 3.29
CA SER A 757 -38.77 32.05 3.02
C SER A 757 -37.91 30.90 3.58
N SER A 758 -37.03 31.17 4.55
CA SER A 758 -36.35 30.15 5.35
C SER A 758 -36.97 30.06 6.75
N THR A 759 -37.10 28.84 7.26
CA THR A 759 -37.54 28.56 8.64
C THR A 759 -36.49 27.71 9.33
N VAL A 760 -35.92 28.20 10.43
CA VAL A 760 -34.98 27.45 11.28
C VAL A 760 -35.62 27.19 12.64
N THR A 761 -35.64 25.92 13.07
CA THR A 761 -36.12 25.52 14.40
C THR A 761 -34.98 24.92 15.22
N LEU A 762 -34.78 25.40 16.45
CA LEU A 762 -33.85 24.78 17.40
C LEU A 762 -34.47 23.57 18.10
N ASN A 763 -33.79 22.43 18.02
CA ASN A 763 -34.16 21.20 18.72
C ASN A 763 -33.29 20.90 19.95
N SER A 764 -32.34 21.77 20.27
CA SER A 764 -31.52 21.74 21.49
C SER A 764 -31.00 23.14 21.80
N ASP A 765 -30.35 23.30 22.95
CA ASP A 765 -29.70 24.54 23.34
C ASP A 765 -28.44 24.76 22.51
N HIS A 766 -28.14 26.03 22.20
CA HIS A 766 -26.98 26.40 21.39
C HIS A 766 -26.32 27.70 21.84
N ASP A 767 -25.07 27.88 21.42
CA ASP A 767 -24.32 29.13 21.48
C ASP A 767 -23.95 29.58 20.06
N MET A 768 -24.22 30.85 19.76
CA MET A 768 -23.96 31.46 18.46
C MET A 768 -23.22 32.78 18.62
N TYR A 769 -22.52 33.24 17.58
CA TYR A 769 -21.92 34.57 17.60
C TYR A 769 -22.99 35.65 17.44
N SER A 770 -23.74 35.60 16.34
CA SER A 770 -24.85 36.51 16.02
C SER A 770 -25.85 35.84 15.08
N ILE A 771 -27.04 36.45 14.96
CA ILE A 771 -28.12 36.03 14.05
C ILE A 771 -28.75 37.25 13.36
N GLU A 772 -28.95 37.13 12.06
CA GLU A 772 -29.77 38.05 11.26
C GLU A 772 -30.96 37.30 10.64
N ILE A 773 -32.16 37.86 10.82
CA ILE A 773 -33.42 37.31 10.32
C ILE A 773 -34.04 38.30 9.35
N SER A 774 -34.25 37.88 8.09
CA SER A 774 -34.88 38.70 7.04
C SER A 774 -36.40 38.84 7.25
N PRO A 775 -37.08 39.81 6.60
CA PRO A 775 -38.51 40.09 6.80
C PRO A 775 -39.48 38.91 6.75
N VAL A 776 -39.20 37.90 5.93
CA VAL A 776 -40.03 36.68 5.79
C VAL A 776 -39.27 35.44 6.28
N GLY A 777 -38.17 35.63 7.00
CA GLY A 777 -37.45 34.58 7.72
C GLY A 777 -38.14 34.23 9.03
N VAL A 778 -38.09 32.96 9.42
CA VAL A 778 -38.63 32.47 10.69
C VAL A 778 -37.53 31.79 11.49
N PHE A 779 -37.30 32.24 12.72
CA PHE A 779 -36.45 31.56 13.68
C PHE A 779 -37.26 31.16 14.91
N ASN A 780 -37.28 29.88 15.23
CA ASN A 780 -38.03 29.35 16.36
C ASN A 780 -37.10 28.67 17.37
N ILE A 781 -37.03 29.23 18.57
CA ILE A 781 -36.20 28.74 19.68
C ILE A 781 -37.03 28.22 20.85
N SER A 782 -38.31 27.93 20.62
CA SER A 782 -39.25 27.59 21.69
C SER A 782 -38.74 26.44 22.57
N ASN A 783 -38.81 26.61 23.89
CA ASN A 783 -38.32 25.66 24.91
C ASN A 783 -36.79 25.44 24.92
N ARG A 784 -35.99 26.33 24.34
CA ARG A 784 -34.52 26.23 24.27
C ARG A 784 -33.82 27.43 24.90
N ARG A 785 -32.56 27.25 25.27
CA ARG A 785 -31.64 28.32 25.59
C ARG A 785 -30.76 28.64 24.37
N LEU A 786 -30.65 29.91 24.02
CA LEU A 786 -29.78 30.41 22.96
C LEU A 786 -28.85 31.52 23.47
N GLY A 787 -27.54 31.26 23.46
CA GLY A 787 -26.51 32.20 23.87
C GLY A 787 -25.88 32.95 22.70
N PHE A 788 -25.44 34.18 22.95
CA PHE A 788 -24.80 35.06 21.99
C PHE A 788 -23.49 35.67 22.49
N ALA A 789 -22.49 35.74 21.61
CA ALA A 789 -21.18 36.30 21.92
C ALA A 789 -20.86 37.67 21.26
N ALA A 790 -21.53 38.05 20.17
CA ALA A 790 -21.28 39.33 19.49
C ALA A 790 -21.81 40.52 20.29
N SER A 791 -21.22 41.71 20.10
CA SER A 791 -21.66 42.95 20.75
C SER A 791 -23.10 43.33 20.40
N ASP A 792 -23.48 43.18 19.12
CA ASP A 792 -24.82 43.45 18.59
C ASP A 792 -25.38 42.17 17.95
N PRO A 793 -25.85 41.20 18.76
CA PRO A 793 -25.96 39.81 18.30
C PRO A 793 -27.24 39.49 17.54
N ILE A 794 -28.30 40.30 17.63
CA ILE A 794 -29.60 39.96 17.04
C ILE A 794 -30.10 41.11 16.18
N VAL A 795 -30.22 40.85 14.87
CA VAL A 795 -30.92 41.72 13.90
C VAL A 795 -32.20 41.00 13.47
N ASN A 796 -33.35 41.42 13.98
CA ASN A 796 -34.63 40.78 13.68
C ASN A 796 -35.55 41.66 12.81
N ASN A 797 -35.60 41.35 11.51
CA ASN A 797 -36.57 41.93 10.59
C ASN A 797 -37.78 41.01 10.35
N GLY A 798 -37.72 39.74 10.76
CA GLY A 798 -38.74 38.71 10.50
C GLY A 798 -39.47 38.21 11.74
N THR A 799 -39.79 36.91 11.75
CA THR A 799 -40.50 36.25 12.86
C THR A 799 -39.50 35.53 13.77
N PHE A 800 -39.32 36.01 14.99
CA PHE A 800 -38.51 35.36 16.02
C PHE A 800 -39.40 34.84 17.15
N THR A 801 -39.57 33.52 17.24
CA THR A 801 -40.43 32.85 18.22
C THR A 801 -39.62 32.37 19.42
N THR A 802 -39.95 32.88 20.61
CA THR A 802 -39.17 32.74 21.86
C THR A 802 -39.99 32.13 23.02
N THR A 803 -41.08 31.42 22.72
CA THR A 803 -41.97 30.88 23.76
C THR A 803 -41.24 29.89 24.68
N ASN A 804 -41.28 30.11 25.99
CA ASN A 804 -40.59 29.28 27.00
C ASN A 804 -39.08 29.14 26.75
N SER A 805 -38.43 30.13 26.12
CA SER A 805 -37.00 30.08 25.78
C SER A 805 -36.19 31.09 26.61
N ASP A 806 -34.91 30.80 26.82
CA ASP A 806 -33.94 31.73 27.41
C ASP A 806 -33.03 32.32 26.32
N ILE A 807 -33.01 33.64 26.17
CA ILE A 807 -31.97 34.32 25.38
C ILE A 807 -30.87 34.77 26.33
N GLU A 808 -29.64 34.35 26.07
CA GLU A 808 -28.49 34.62 26.92
C GLU A 808 -27.45 35.50 26.21
N TYR A 809 -27.00 36.54 26.90
CA TYR A 809 -25.89 37.38 26.48
C TYR A 809 -24.66 36.95 27.29
N ASN A 810 -23.76 36.19 26.65
CA ASN A 810 -22.61 35.53 27.27
C ASN A 810 -21.27 35.81 26.56
N GLY A 811 -21.17 36.96 25.88
CA GLY A 811 -19.93 37.43 25.28
C GLY A 811 -18.88 37.88 26.30
N THR A 812 -17.73 38.35 25.80
CA THR A 812 -16.63 38.89 26.61
C THR A 812 -16.48 40.41 26.50
N ALA A 813 -17.01 41.01 25.44
CA ALA A 813 -17.12 42.46 25.27
C ALA A 813 -18.52 42.93 25.70
N LEU A 814 -18.68 44.23 25.99
CA LEU A 814 -19.99 44.81 26.30
C LEU A 814 -21.01 44.48 25.20
N GLN A 815 -22.15 43.89 25.59
CA GLN A 815 -23.21 43.53 24.66
C GLN A 815 -24.43 44.44 24.77
N TYR A 816 -25.07 44.64 23.62
CA TYR A 816 -26.27 45.43 23.46
C TYR A 816 -27.48 44.53 23.33
N ILE A 817 -28.46 44.71 24.21
CA ILE A 817 -29.69 43.95 24.18
C ILE A 817 -30.59 44.52 23.08
N SER A 818 -30.90 43.67 22.11
CA SER A 818 -31.79 43.99 20.99
C SER A 818 -33.23 44.14 21.50
N TYR A 819 -34.02 44.97 20.83
CA TYR A 819 -35.38 45.29 21.29
C TYR A 819 -36.42 45.32 20.16
N LEU A 820 -35.97 45.55 18.92
CA LEU A 820 -36.86 45.63 17.77
C LEU A 820 -37.44 44.26 17.44
N ASN A 821 -38.77 44.15 17.50
CA ASN A 821 -39.51 42.93 17.18
C ASN A 821 -39.12 41.70 18.01
N ILE A 822 -38.64 41.88 19.25
CA ILE A 822 -38.28 40.76 20.14
C ILE A 822 -39.13 40.83 21.40
N ILE A 823 -39.80 39.72 21.70
CA ILE A 823 -40.40 39.47 23.00
C ILE A 823 -39.49 38.49 23.72
N TYR A 824 -38.96 38.85 24.87
CA TYR A 824 -38.12 37.96 25.66
C TYR A 824 -39.03 37.10 26.55
N SER A 825 -38.95 35.77 26.43
CA SER A 825 -39.55 34.91 27.45
C SER A 825 -38.66 34.94 28.68
N GLY A 826 -37.47 34.33 28.61
CA GLY A 826 -36.39 34.55 29.56
C GLY A 826 -35.23 35.36 28.95
N LEU A 827 -34.57 36.16 29.79
CA LEU A 827 -33.36 36.92 29.46
C LEU A 827 -32.29 36.65 30.52
N ARG A 828 -31.12 36.19 30.08
CA ARG A 828 -29.97 35.90 30.94
C ARG A 828 -28.81 36.83 30.60
N VAL A 829 -28.30 37.55 31.59
CA VAL A 829 -27.09 38.36 31.50
C VAL A 829 -25.96 37.58 32.16
N ASN A 830 -25.06 37.05 31.33
CA ASN A 830 -23.97 36.19 31.75
C ASN A 830 -22.66 36.62 31.05
N ASN A 831 -22.42 37.93 31.01
CA ASN A 831 -21.31 38.55 30.31
C ASN A 831 -20.50 39.38 31.31
N PRO A 832 -19.23 39.06 31.59
CA PRO A 832 -18.42 39.78 32.57
C PRO A 832 -18.21 41.27 32.27
N ALA A 833 -18.32 41.71 31.02
CA ALA A 833 -18.27 43.13 30.63
C ALA A 833 -19.63 43.85 30.79
N GLY A 834 -20.68 43.11 31.18
CA GLY A 834 -22.04 43.59 31.33
C GLY A 834 -22.82 43.71 30.02
N THR A 835 -24.06 44.19 30.15
CA THR A 835 -24.99 44.40 29.04
C THR A 835 -25.64 45.79 29.11
N ARG A 836 -26.14 46.28 27.98
CA ARG A 836 -26.80 47.59 27.88
C ARG A 836 -28.08 47.51 27.05
N LEU A 837 -29.17 48.08 27.57
CA LEU A 837 -30.41 48.21 26.80
C LEU A 837 -30.31 49.31 25.75
N LEU A 838 -30.83 49.01 24.55
CA LEU A 838 -31.02 50.00 23.48
C LEU A 838 -32.45 50.52 23.36
N GLY A 839 -33.43 49.75 23.84
CA GLY A 839 -34.86 50.10 23.84
C GLY A 839 -35.61 49.45 24.99
N ASP A 840 -36.90 49.75 25.10
CA ASP A 840 -37.77 49.14 26.11
C ASP A 840 -38.05 47.67 25.75
N ILE A 841 -38.05 46.80 26.75
CA ILE A 841 -38.27 45.36 26.56
C ILE A 841 -39.33 44.81 27.53
N THR A 842 -39.95 43.71 27.14
CA THR A 842 -40.89 42.94 27.98
C THR A 842 -40.36 41.53 28.20
N ILE A 843 -40.41 41.07 29.46
CA ILE A 843 -39.94 39.75 29.90
C ILE A 843 -41.11 38.99 30.51
N SER A 844 -41.47 37.84 29.90
CA SER A 844 -42.64 37.06 30.35
C SER A 844 -42.36 35.96 31.36
N ASP A 845 -41.12 35.50 31.44
CA ASP A 845 -40.61 34.53 32.41
C ASP A 845 -39.48 35.18 33.24
N THR A 846 -38.22 34.74 33.15
CA THR A 846 -37.19 35.16 34.11
C THR A 846 -36.17 36.13 33.51
N LEU A 847 -35.89 37.24 34.22
CA LEU A 847 -34.68 38.06 34.05
C LEU A 847 -33.61 37.58 35.03
N ALA A 848 -32.56 36.94 34.55
CA ALA A 848 -31.45 36.50 35.38
C ALA A 848 -30.19 37.33 35.11
N VAL A 849 -29.74 38.10 36.09
CA VAL A 849 -28.45 38.80 36.08
C VAL A 849 -27.44 37.96 36.83
N ILE A 850 -26.66 37.19 36.08
CA ILE A 850 -25.81 36.10 36.58
C ILE A 850 -24.37 36.58 36.75
N LEU A 851 -23.80 37.15 35.69
CA LEU A 851 -22.43 37.64 35.62
C LEU A 851 -22.40 38.91 34.75
N GLY A 852 -21.87 40.00 35.31
CA GLY A 852 -21.90 41.36 34.78
C GLY A 852 -23.22 42.08 34.96
N ASP A 853 -23.13 43.40 35.08
CA ASP A 853 -24.28 44.27 35.32
C ASP A 853 -25.15 44.49 34.06
N LEU A 854 -26.43 44.79 34.27
CA LEU A 854 -27.37 45.21 33.21
C LEU A 854 -27.65 46.72 33.31
N ASN A 855 -27.13 47.49 32.37
CA ASN A 855 -27.36 48.93 32.28
C ASN A 855 -28.68 49.24 31.57
N LEU A 856 -29.62 49.86 32.29
CA LEU A 856 -30.92 50.29 31.75
C LEU A 856 -30.79 51.38 30.69
N SER A 857 -29.76 52.22 30.74
CA SER A 857 -29.50 53.27 29.76
C SER A 857 -30.73 54.16 29.45
N GLY A 858 -31.51 54.45 30.50
CA GLY A 858 -32.74 55.25 30.41
C GLY A 858 -33.98 54.51 29.91
N LYS A 859 -33.94 53.19 29.75
CA LYS A 859 -35.02 52.35 29.22
C LYS A 859 -35.80 51.62 30.31
N ILE A 860 -36.91 51.01 29.90
CA ILE A 860 -37.86 50.31 30.76
C ILE A 860 -37.79 48.80 30.50
N ILE A 861 -37.70 48.03 31.59
CA ILE A 861 -37.94 46.58 31.56
C ILE A 861 -39.32 46.32 32.17
N THR A 862 -40.24 45.78 31.38
CA THR A 862 -41.55 45.35 31.87
C THR A 862 -41.52 43.86 32.18
N ILE A 863 -41.66 43.49 33.45
CA ILE A 863 -41.82 42.08 33.87
C ILE A 863 -43.32 41.79 33.91
N THR A 864 -43.79 40.85 33.09
CA THR A 864 -45.21 40.47 33.07
C THR A 864 -45.64 39.85 34.41
N PRO A 865 -46.95 39.64 34.66
CA PRO A 865 -47.42 39.04 35.91
C PRO A 865 -46.82 37.65 36.24
N SER A 866 -46.46 36.87 35.21
CA SER A 866 -45.84 35.54 35.38
C SER A 866 -44.33 35.59 35.56
N GLY A 867 -43.70 36.71 35.20
CA GLY A 867 -42.24 36.77 35.17
C GLY A 867 -41.58 36.85 36.55
N TYR A 868 -40.27 36.79 36.59
CA TYR A 868 -39.49 36.90 37.82
C TYR A 868 -38.10 37.49 37.52
N MET A 869 -37.39 37.93 38.56
CA MET A 869 -36.06 38.48 38.45
C MET A 869 -35.14 37.88 39.52
N THR A 870 -33.91 37.56 39.12
CA THR A 870 -32.84 37.10 40.01
C THR A 870 -31.55 37.83 39.71
N GLU A 871 -30.82 38.21 40.76
CA GLU A 871 -29.50 38.86 40.68
C GLU A 871 -28.52 38.06 41.55
N THR A 872 -27.33 37.77 41.00
CA THR A 872 -26.19 37.28 41.80
C THR A 872 -25.58 38.47 42.54
N PRO A 873 -25.18 38.35 43.83
CA PRO A 873 -24.53 39.42 44.56
C PRO A 873 -23.38 40.07 43.77
N GLY A 874 -23.37 41.40 43.70
CA GLY A 874 -22.41 42.19 42.90
C GLY A 874 -22.67 42.23 41.39
N ASN A 875 -23.75 41.64 40.88
CA ASN A 875 -24.17 41.71 39.47
C ASN A 875 -25.64 42.17 39.40
N THR A 876 -25.85 43.45 39.13
CA THR A 876 -27.13 44.13 39.34
C THR A 876 -27.64 44.81 38.08
N VAL A 877 -28.94 45.11 38.07
CA VAL A 877 -29.48 46.11 37.15
C VAL A 877 -29.16 47.51 37.70
N PHE A 878 -28.69 48.41 36.83
CA PHE A 878 -28.38 49.79 37.23
C PHE A 878 -28.73 50.81 36.14
N GLY A 879 -28.69 52.10 36.50
CA GLY A 879 -28.85 53.20 35.55
C GLY A 879 -29.15 54.53 36.25
N THR A 880 -28.69 55.65 35.65
CA THR A 880 -28.99 57.01 36.14
C THR A 880 -30.41 57.47 35.79
N SER A 881 -31.07 56.76 34.87
CA SER A 881 -32.48 56.90 34.49
C SER A 881 -33.01 55.56 33.95
N GLY A 882 -34.32 55.42 33.78
CA GLY A 882 -34.99 54.14 33.47
C GLY A 882 -35.40 53.39 34.73
N TYR A 883 -36.21 52.35 34.57
CA TYR A 883 -36.72 51.53 35.69
C TYR A 883 -37.22 50.16 35.22
N ILE A 884 -37.32 49.24 36.16
CA ILE A 884 -38.01 47.95 36.00
C ILE A 884 -39.43 48.12 36.53
N ILE A 885 -40.44 47.61 35.84
CA ILE A 885 -41.86 47.73 36.21
C ILE A 885 -42.58 46.38 36.16
N THR A 886 -43.48 46.15 37.10
CA THR A 886 -44.49 45.09 37.02
C THR A 886 -45.81 45.59 37.62
N THR A 887 -46.93 45.10 37.08
CA THR A 887 -48.27 45.32 37.65
C THR A 887 -48.89 43.97 37.94
N ARG A 888 -49.24 43.71 39.20
CA ARG A 888 -49.78 42.42 39.64
C ARG A 888 -50.97 42.61 40.55
N ASN A 889 -51.87 41.63 40.54
CA ASN A 889 -52.87 41.53 41.59
C ASN A 889 -52.21 41.00 42.87
N VAL A 890 -51.87 41.90 43.78
CA VAL A 890 -51.23 41.56 45.07
C VAL A 890 -52.36 41.47 46.10
N GLY A 891 -52.68 40.25 46.52
CA GLY A 891 -53.72 39.95 47.50
C GLY A 891 -53.38 40.49 48.91
N THR A 892 -53.50 39.65 49.94
CA THR A 892 -52.95 39.92 51.29
C THR A 892 -51.53 39.34 51.38
N PRO A 893 -50.47 40.07 50.97
CA PRO A 893 -49.15 39.49 50.84
C PRO A 893 -48.56 39.12 52.22
N THR A 894 -47.82 38.00 52.27
CA THR A 894 -47.05 37.55 53.43
C THR A 894 -45.60 37.32 52.98
N ALA A 895 -44.71 38.25 53.30
CA ALA A 895 -43.32 38.26 52.84
C ALA A 895 -43.17 38.03 51.31
N LEU A 896 -44.06 38.62 50.51
CA LEU A 896 -44.05 38.44 49.06
C LEU A 896 -43.02 39.38 48.41
N ASN A 897 -41.97 38.83 47.82
CA ASN A 897 -41.05 39.57 46.94
C ASN A 897 -41.66 39.67 45.53
N VAL A 898 -42.29 40.80 45.24
CA VAL A 898 -43.05 40.94 43.99
C VAL A 898 -42.09 40.93 42.79
N ALA A 899 -42.27 39.95 41.90
CA ALA A 899 -41.43 39.71 40.72
C ALA A 899 -39.93 39.52 41.01
N GLY A 900 -39.53 39.26 42.26
CA GLY A 900 -38.11 39.17 42.63
C GLY A 900 -37.38 40.52 42.70
N MET A 901 -38.08 41.65 42.55
CA MET A 901 -37.45 42.98 42.39
C MET A 901 -36.80 43.51 43.68
N GLY A 902 -36.97 42.87 44.84
CA GLY A 902 -36.34 43.24 46.11
C GLY A 902 -37.22 44.08 47.05
N ALA A 903 -38.45 44.39 46.66
CA ALA A 903 -39.47 44.94 47.55
C ALA A 903 -40.34 43.80 48.09
N VAL A 904 -40.13 43.43 49.36
CA VAL A 904 -40.87 42.34 50.00
C VAL A 904 -41.98 42.92 50.87
N LEU A 905 -43.22 42.57 50.54
CA LEU A 905 -44.41 43.16 51.13
C LEU A 905 -45.10 42.18 52.08
N THR A 906 -45.52 42.67 53.24
CA THR A 906 -46.47 41.99 54.13
C THR A 906 -47.59 42.95 54.46
N ALA A 907 -48.86 42.57 54.31
CA ALA A 907 -50.00 43.42 54.68
C ALA A 907 -51.20 42.58 55.13
N THR A 908 -51.98 43.11 56.07
CA THR A 908 -53.20 42.45 56.56
C THR A 908 -54.42 42.70 55.67
N THR A 909 -54.29 43.58 54.67
CA THR A 909 -55.34 43.98 53.72
C THR A 909 -54.99 43.58 52.29
N ASN A 910 -55.99 43.31 51.47
CA ASN A 910 -55.80 43.03 50.04
C ASN A 910 -55.35 44.31 49.32
N LEU A 911 -54.17 44.30 48.68
CA LEU A 911 -53.63 45.47 47.97
C LEU A 911 -54.26 45.70 46.59
N GLY A 912 -54.88 44.66 46.01
CA GLY A 912 -55.48 44.69 44.67
C GLY A 912 -54.42 44.79 43.56
N SER A 913 -54.81 45.33 42.41
CA SER A 913 -53.84 45.63 41.33
C SER A 913 -52.80 46.62 41.85
N THR A 914 -51.54 46.22 41.84
CA THR A 914 -50.41 46.95 42.43
C THR A 914 -49.32 47.09 41.39
N GLU A 915 -49.04 48.33 41.02
CA GLU A 915 -47.88 48.69 40.18
C GLU A 915 -46.65 48.86 41.08
N ILE A 916 -45.55 48.23 40.71
CA ILE A 916 -44.26 48.38 41.38
C ILE A 916 -43.21 48.76 40.35
N LYS A 917 -42.54 49.88 40.58
CA LYS A 917 -41.36 50.31 39.82
C LYS A 917 -40.14 50.23 40.72
N ARG A 918 -39.07 49.60 40.23
CA ARG A 918 -37.72 49.66 40.81
C ARG A 918 -36.85 50.52 39.92
N GLY A 919 -36.33 51.61 40.47
CA GLY A 919 -35.36 52.45 39.77
C GLY A 919 -34.06 52.59 40.56
N HIS A 920 -33.04 53.09 39.87
CA HIS A 920 -31.65 53.10 40.36
C HIS A 920 -31.05 54.51 40.41
N ALA A 921 -31.85 55.52 40.04
CA ALA A 921 -31.46 56.92 40.12
C ALA A 921 -31.36 57.37 41.60
N VAL A 922 -30.26 58.02 41.95
CA VAL A 922 -30.05 58.62 43.28
C VAL A 922 -31.11 59.70 43.52
N GLN A 923 -31.78 59.63 44.67
CA GLN A 923 -32.74 60.64 45.12
C GLN A 923 -32.03 61.69 45.98
N THR A 924 -32.51 62.93 45.97
CA THR A 924 -31.94 64.05 46.73
C THR A 924 -32.96 64.61 47.73
N GLY A 925 -32.48 65.28 48.78
CA GLY A 925 -33.34 65.95 49.76
C GLY A 925 -33.83 65.06 50.91
N LEU A 926 -33.23 63.87 51.09
CA LEU A 926 -33.51 62.98 52.23
C LEU A 926 -32.81 63.56 53.47
N ASN A 927 -33.49 64.45 54.19
CA ASN A 927 -32.92 65.21 55.31
C ASN A 927 -31.65 66.02 54.92
N GLY A 928 -31.65 66.61 53.73
CA GLY A 928 -30.50 67.32 53.14
C GLY A 928 -29.45 66.41 52.47
N GLY A 929 -29.60 65.08 52.56
CA GLY A 929 -28.69 64.09 51.96
C GLY A 929 -29.12 63.55 50.59
N THR A 930 -28.38 62.54 50.13
CA THR A 930 -28.60 61.75 48.91
C THR A 930 -28.89 60.29 49.24
N SER A 931 -29.75 59.62 48.50
CA SER A 931 -30.08 58.22 48.78
C SER A 931 -29.02 57.23 48.30
N ILE A 932 -29.19 55.95 48.66
CA ILE A 932 -28.62 54.81 47.92
C ILE A 932 -29.15 54.76 46.47
N LYS A 933 -28.51 54.00 45.57
CA LYS A 933 -28.89 53.84 44.15
C LYS A 933 -30.07 52.89 43.94
N ARG A 934 -31.09 52.98 44.79
CA ARG A 934 -32.30 52.15 44.75
C ARG A 934 -33.50 52.97 45.22
N TYR A 935 -34.58 52.94 44.46
CA TYR A 935 -35.89 53.39 44.92
C TYR A 935 -36.99 52.46 44.43
N TYR A 936 -38.08 52.40 45.18
CA TYR A 936 -39.31 51.73 44.77
C TYR A 936 -40.46 52.72 44.73
N ASP A 937 -41.24 52.73 43.64
CA ASP A 937 -42.60 53.27 43.64
C ASP A 937 -43.56 52.10 43.77
N ILE A 938 -44.37 52.08 44.83
CA ILE A 938 -45.34 51.01 45.09
C ILE A 938 -46.72 51.65 45.16
N THR A 939 -47.57 51.34 44.18
CA THR A 939 -48.89 51.95 44.01
C THR A 939 -49.98 50.87 43.95
N PRO A 940 -50.49 50.42 45.11
CA PRO A 940 -51.62 49.50 45.16
C PRO A 940 -52.95 50.23 44.92
N THR A 941 -53.95 49.48 44.43
CA THR A 941 -55.33 49.99 44.27
C THR A 941 -55.92 50.36 45.63
N ASN A 942 -55.70 49.51 46.63
CA ASN A 942 -56.09 49.77 48.02
C ASN A 942 -54.85 50.26 48.79
N ASN A 943 -54.77 51.56 49.06
CA ASN A 943 -53.56 52.19 49.61
C ASN A 943 -53.78 53.02 50.89
N SER A 944 -54.70 52.60 51.76
CA SER A 944 -54.96 53.27 53.04
C SER A 944 -55.21 52.25 54.16
N GLY A 945 -54.77 52.55 55.38
CA GLY A 945 -54.98 51.69 56.55
C GLY A 945 -54.32 50.30 56.48
N LEU A 946 -53.22 50.15 55.72
CA LEU A 946 -52.71 48.83 55.33
C LEU A 946 -52.07 48.00 56.46
N ASN A 947 -51.56 48.66 57.51
CA ASN A 947 -50.69 48.05 58.53
C ASN A 947 -49.60 47.15 57.92
N ALA A 948 -48.97 47.65 56.84
CA ALA A 948 -48.05 46.86 56.04
C ALA A 948 -46.62 46.91 56.59
N THR A 949 -45.81 45.91 56.24
CA THR A 949 -44.37 45.89 56.43
C THR A 949 -43.70 45.89 55.06
N LEU A 950 -42.72 46.79 54.89
CA LEU A 950 -41.80 46.80 53.76
C LEU A 950 -40.45 46.27 54.21
N VAL A 951 -39.96 45.22 53.56
CA VAL A 951 -38.53 44.88 53.59
C VAL A 951 -37.93 45.36 52.27
N PHE A 952 -37.04 46.34 52.39
CA PHE A 952 -36.33 46.97 51.29
C PHE A 952 -34.98 46.28 51.13
N LYS A 953 -34.81 45.47 50.07
CA LYS A 953 -33.53 44.83 49.76
C LYS A 953 -32.68 45.69 48.83
N PHE A 954 -31.37 45.60 48.97
CA PHE A 954 -30.37 46.26 48.13
C PHE A 954 -29.13 45.38 47.97
N ASP A 955 -28.24 45.77 47.06
CA ASP A 955 -26.89 45.19 46.93
C ASP A 955 -25.85 46.21 47.43
N ASP A 956 -24.71 45.75 47.92
CA ASP A 956 -23.65 46.62 48.46
C ASP A 956 -23.12 47.62 47.42
N SER A 957 -23.12 47.23 46.14
CA SER A 957 -22.73 48.10 45.02
C SER A 957 -23.61 49.36 44.89
N GLU A 958 -24.77 49.36 45.52
CA GLU A 958 -25.76 50.43 45.43
C GLU A 958 -25.74 51.39 46.61
N LEU A 959 -24.95 51.13 47.65
CA LEU A 959 -24.89 51.93 48.87
C LEU A 959 -24.56 53.40 48.63
N ASN A 960 -24.02 53.78 47.46
CA ASN A 960 -23.69 55.16 47.13
C ASN A 960 -22.77 55.83 48.17
N GLY A 961 -21.86 55.04 48.76
CA GLY A 961 -20.95 55.49 49.82
C GLY A 961 -21.59 55.68 51.20
N LYS A 962 -22.84 55.24 51.39
CA LYS A 962 -23.54 55.30 52.68
C LYS A 962 -23.14 54.11 53.55
N PRO A 963 -22.83 54.30 54.85
CA PRO A 963 -22.58 53.21 55.77
C PRO A 963 -23.87 52.41 56.00
N GLU A 964 -23.86 51.15 55.59
CA GLU A 964 -25.02 50.27 55.62
C GLU A 964 -25.73 50.20 56.98
N PRO A 965 -25.04 50.03 58.13
CA PRO A 965 -25.71 49.91 59.44
C PRO A 965 -26.55 51.14 59.80
N SER A 966 -26.23 52.29 59.20
CA SER A 966 -26.88 53.57 59.48
C SER A 966 -28.05 53.88 58.54
N LEU A 967 -28.32 53.02 57.56
CA LEU A 967 -29.41 53.26 56.62
C LEU A 967 -30.77 53.29 57.33
N LYS A 968 -31.61 54.22 56.90
CA LYS A 968 -33.01 54.35 57.32
C LYS A 968 -33.87 54.65 56.09
N LEU A 969 -35.12 54.18 56.11
CA LEU A 969 -36.06 54.39 55.04
C LEU A 969 -36.71 55.77 55.12
N PHE A 970 -36.90 56.35 53.95
CA PHE A 970 -37.64 57.58 53.73
C PHE A 970 -38.77 57.31 52.73
N LYS A 971 -39.88 58.03 52.92
CA LYS A 971 -41.05 57.95 52.06
C LYS A 971 -41.28 59.29 51.37
N SER A 972 -41.68 59.25 50.09
CA SER A 972 -42.10 60.43 49.33
C SER A 972 -43.45 60.17 48.66
N THR A 973 -44.37 61.14 48.75
CA THR A 973 -45.69 61.11 48.08
C THR A 973 -45.75 61.94 46.79
N ASN A 974 -44.68 62.66 46.44
CA ASN A 974 -44.59 63.54 45.27
C ASN A 974 -43.37 63.22 44.40
N ALA A 975 -43.19 61.93 44.08
CA ALA A 975 -42.18 61.42 43.16
C ALA A 975 -40.72 61.85 43.47
N GLY A 976 -40.37 61.95 44.75
CA GLY A 976 -39.01 62.18 45.22
C GLY A 976 -38.67 63.65 45.45
N THR A 977 -39.64 64.55 45.39
CA THR A 977 -39.41 65.99 45.61
C THR A 977 -39.24 66.31 47.10
N ASN A 978 -40.11 65.74 47.95
CA ASN A 978 -40.06 65.89 49.41
C ASN A 978 -40.03 64.52 50.08
N TRP A 979 -39.21 64.37 51.11
CA TRP A 979 -39.00 63.11 51.82
C TRP A 979 -39.38 63.22 53.30
N LEU A 980 -40.14 62.23 53.77
CA LEU A 980 -40.45 62.02 55.17
C LEU A 980 -39.57 60.89 55.72
N PHE A 981 -38.88 61.13 56.82
CA PHE A 981 -38.12 60.11 57.54
C PHE A 981 -39.07 59.09 58.18
N MET A 982 -38.82 57.79 57.98
CA MET A 982 -39.68 56.71 58.48
C MET A 982 -38.98 55.72 59.40
N GLY A 983 -37.63 55.72 59.44
CA GLY A 983 -36.85 54.81 60.29
C GLY A 983 -36.64 53.42 59.66
N GLY A 984 -36.67 52.36 60.48
CA GLY A 984 -36.46 50.97 60.04
C GLY A 984 -35.24 50.30 60.67
N SER A 985 -35.27 48.97 60.70
CA SER A 985 -34.20 48.12 61.24
C SER A 985 -33.36 47.56 60.09
N VAL A 986 -32.05 47.76 60.14
CA VAL A 986 -31.10 47.26 59.13
C VAL A 986 -30.61 45.87 59.52
N ASN A 987 -30.58 44.96 58.55
CA ASN A 987 -29.88 43.68 58.65
C ASN A 987 -28.76 43.64 57.62
N ILE A 988 -27.53 43.87 58.10
CA ILE A 988 -26.31 43.94 57.28
C ILE A 988 -25.87 42.61 56.68
N ALA A 989 -26.35 41.48 57.22
CA ALA A 989 -26.00 40.16 56.68
C ALA A 989 -26.90 39.79 55.50
N ALA A 990 -28.08 40.41 55.40
CA ALA A 990 -29.07 40.13 54.37
C ALA A 990 -29.21 41.28 53.35
N ASN A 991 -28.55 42.42 53.59
CA ASN A 991 -28.67 43.67 52.84
C ASN A 991 -30.13 44.15 52.75
N GLU A 992 -30.77 44.26 53.91
CA GLU A 992 -32.20 44.58 54.04
C GLU A 992 -32.50 45.66 55.07
N ILE A 993 -33.52 46.49 54.81
CA ILE A 993 -34.13 47.37 55.80
C ILE A 993 -35.59 46.98 56.00
N THR A 994 -35.96 46.62 57.23
CA THR A 994 -37.33 46.24 57.60
C THR A 994 -38.05 47.39 58.29
N LEU A 995 -39.22 47.77 57.78
CA LEU A 995 -40.08 48.80 58.36
C LEU A 995 -41.55 48.34 58.45
N PRO A 996 -42.05 48.01 59.66
CA PRO A 996 -43.45 47.65 59.88
C PRO A 996 -44.36 48.88 60.10
N GLY A 997 -45.68 48.66 60.16
CA GLY A 997 -46.67 49.66 60.59
C GLY A 997 -47.07 50.69 59.54
N LEU A 998 -46.86 50.41 58.26
CA LEU A 998 -47.13 51.34 57.17
C LEU A 998 -48.63 51.46 56.88
N THR A 999 -49.16 52.68 56.91
CA THR A 999 -50.58 52.95 56.58
C THR A 999 -50.84 53.08 55.08
N SER A 1000 -49.80 53.34 54.28
CA SER A 1000 -49.84 53.40 52.80
C SER A 1000 -48.44 53.28 52.21
N PHE A 1001 -48.37 52.85 50.95
CA PHE A 1001 -47.16 52.86 50.12
C PHE A 1001 -47.09 54.11 49.20
N SER A 1002 -45.90 54.41 48.68
CA SER A 1002 -45.63 55.48 47.71
C SER A 1002 -44.20 55.26 47.14
N ARG A 1003 -43.42 56.33 46.91
CA ARG A 1003 -41.97 56.22 46.68
C ARG A 1003 -41.19 55.95 47.98
N TRP A 1004 -40.21 55.05 47.92
CA TRP A 1004 -39.33 54.68 49.02
C TRP A 1004 -37.87 54.65 48.59
N SER A 1005 -36.97 55.11 49.45
CA SER A 1005 -35.51 54.97 49.31
C SER A 1005 -34.83 55.05 50.68
N ALA A 1006 -33.51 54.90 50.74
CA ALA A 1006 -32.75 54.89 51.99
C ALA A 1006 -31.55 55.86 51.99
N ASP A 1007 -31.25 56.44 53.15
CA ASP A 1007 -30.07 57.28 53.40
C ASP A 1007 -29.58 57.08 54.85
N SER A 1008 -28.36 57.55 55.16
CA SER A 1008 -27.70 57.47 56.46
C SER A 1008 -27.61 58.81 57.22
N SER A 1009 -28.43 59.80 56.85
CA SER A 1009 -28.45 61.14 57.46
C SER A 1009 -28.99 61.10 58.90
N GLY A 1010 -28.10 60.76 59.85
CA GLY A 1010 -28.35 60.69 61.31
C GLY A 1010 -27.14 60.27 62.17
N VAL A 1011 -25.91 60.27 61.63
CA VAL A 1011 -24.68 59.80 62.30
C VAL A 1011 -23.84 60.96 62.84
N SER A 1012 -23.49 60.95 64.14
CA SER A 1012 -22.67 61.99 64.80
C SER A 1012 -21.18 61.90 64.47
N ALA A 1013 -20.62 60.70 64.28
CA ALA A 1013 -19.23 60.50 63.88
C ALA A 1013 -19.06 59.25 63.00
N ALA A 1014 -18.23 59.34 61.96
CA ALA A 1014 -17.79 58.23 61.13
C ALA A 1014 -16.27 58.06 61.30
N ILE A 1015 -15.88 56.99 61.99
CA ILE A 1015 -14.47 56.74 62.33
C ILE A 1015 -13.98 55.53 61.54
N THR A 1016 -12.85 55.67 60.85
CA THR A 1016 -12.19 54.54 60.17
C THR A 1016 -11.18 53.90 61.12
N LEU A 1017 -11.31 52.60 61.35
CA LEU A 1017 -10.43 51.84 62.24
C LEU A 1017 -10.33 50.36 61.83
N LEU A 1018 -9.26 49.69 62.25
CA LEU A 1018 -9.00 48.28 61.98
C LEU A 1018 -8.40 47.63 63.22
N MET A 1019 -8.83 46.43 63.58
CA MET A 1019 -8.14 45.60 64.59
C MET A 1019 -7.10 44.75 63.86
N GLU A 1020 -5.87 44.70 64.40
CA GLU A 1020 -4.75 44.00 63.77
C GLU A 1020 -5.10 42.55 63.44
N GLY A 1021 -5.75 41.84 64.37
CA GLY A 1021 -6.10 40.45 64.17
C GLY A 1021 -7.17 40.24 63.09
N PHE A 1022 -8.17 41.13 63.01
CA PHE A 1022 -9.36 40.95 62.15
C PHE A 1022 -9.10 41.34 60.70
N TYR A 1023 -8.13 42.23 60.45
CA TYR A 1023 -7.83 42.72 59.11
C TYR A 1023 -7.07 41.69 58.27
N ASN A 1024 -7.64 41.32 57.12
CA ASN A 1024 -6.98 40.54 56.07
C ASN A 1024 -6.48 41.48 54.97
N ASN A 1025 -5.16 41.64 54.86
CA ASN A 1025 -4.52 42.53 53.89
C ASN A 1025 -4.51 41.98 52.46
N VAL A 1026 -4.82 40.70 52.24
CA VAL A 1026 -4.92 40.09 50.91
C VAL A 1026 -6.27 40.40 50.27
N SER A 1027 -7.37 40.14 50.99
CA SER A 1027 -8.72 40.47 50.53
C SER A 1027 -9.08 41.95 50.74
N ASN A 1028 -8.26 42.69 51.49
CA ASN A 1028 -8.53 44.05 51.94
C ASN A 1028 -9.92 44.17 52.59
N GLN A 1029 -10.22 43.24 53.50
CA GLN A 1029 -11.49 43.12 54.21
C GLN A 1029 -11.26 42.72 55.68
N LEU A 1030 -12.23 43.00 56.56
CA LEU A 1030 -12.29 42.39 57.90
C LEU A 1030 -12.84 40.96 57.79
N ARG A 1031 -12.23 40.02 58.53
CA ARG A 1031 -12.76 38.64 58.66
C ARG A 1031 -14.12 38.59 59.37
N LEU A 1032 -14.35 39.52 60.28
CA LEU A 1032 -15.60 39.68 61.00
C LEU A 1032 -15.86 41.16 61.26
N SER A 1033 -17.05 41.63 60.93
CA SER A 1033 -17.55 42.93 61.38
C SER A 1033 -17.90 42.83 62.86
N ASP A 1034 -17.37 43.73 63.68
CA ASP A 1034 -17.53 43.64 65.14
C ASP A 1034 -17.81 45.00 65.78
N THR A 1035 -18.37 44.95 66.99
CA THR A 1035 -18.71 46.12 67.78
C THR A 1035 -17.48 46.74 68.41
N VAL A 1036 -17.32 48.04 68.20
CA VAL A 1036 -16.31 48.87 68.86
C VAL A 1036 -17.04 49.95 69.64
N ARG A 1037 -16.52 50.29 70.81
CA ARG A 1037 -17.03 51.42 71.60
C ARG A 1037 -16.09 52.61 71.44
N ALA A 1038 -16.64 53.72 70.98
CA ALA A 1038 -15.97 55.00 70.97
C ALA A 1038 -16.43 55.85 72.15
N TYR A 1039 -15.49 56.54 72.78
CA TYR A 1039 -15.74 57.55 73.80
C TYR A 1039 -15.23 58.90 73.32
N LEU A 1040 -16.00 59.96 73.57
CA LEU A 1040 -15.50 61.32 73.53
C LEU A 1040 -15.04 61.70 74.95
N ARG A 1041 -13.81 62.18 75.07
CA ARG A 1041 -13.21 62.58 76.34
C ARG A 1041 -12.77 64.02 76.33
N ASN A 1042 -12.89 64.69 77.47
CA ASN A 1042 -12.35 66.03 77.66
C ASN A 1042 -10.85 66.08 77.30
N VAL A 1043 -10.37 67.22 76.82
CA VAL A 1043 -8.95 67.43 76.46
C VAL A 1043 -8.07 67.89 77.62
N SER A 1044 -8.64 68.05 78.81
CA SER A 1044 -7.94 68.41 80.05
C SER A 1044 -8.05 67.30 81.10
N ALA A 1045 -6.98 67.08 81.87
CA ALA A 1045 -6.97 66.15 82.99
C ALA A 1045 -8.11 66.50 83.98
N PRO A 1046 -8.89 65.52 84.48
CA PRO A 1046 -8.68 64.07 84.46
C PRO A 1046 -9.27 63.33 83.22
N TYR A 1047 -9.45 64.01 82.08
CA TYR A 1047 -9.91 63.43 80.80
C TYR A 1047 -11.22 62.63 80.92
N ALA A 1048 -12.18 63.20 81.64
CA ALA A 1048 -13.49 62.59 81.88
C ALA A 1048 -14.21 62.22 80.57
N VAL A 1049 -14.92 61.10 80.57
CA VAL A 1049 -15.82 60.68 79.49
C VAL A 1049 -17.00 61.64 79.41
N VAL A 1050 -17.22 62.22 78.24
CA VAL A 1050 -18.32 63.14 77.93
C VAL A 1050 -19.50 62.37 77.36
N ASP A 1051 -19.23 61.46 76.43
CA ASP A 1051 -20.24 60.62 75.81
C ASP A 1051 -19.61 59.32 75.28
N SER A 1052 -20.45 58.35 74.97
CA SER A 1052 -20.02 57.09 74.37
C SER A 1052 -21.03 56.57 73.37
N ALA A 1053 -20.53 55.86 72.36
CA ALA A 1053 -21.36 55.21 71.36
C ALA A 1053 -20.74 53.85 71.00
N ILE A 1054 -21.60 52.90 70.62
CA ILE A 1054 -21.18 51.63 70.03
C ILE A 1054 -21.44 51.71 68.53
N GLY A 1055 -20.47 51.31 67.74
CA GLY A 1055 -20.58 51.19 66.29
C GLY A 1055 -20.09 49.82 65.84
N ILE A 1056 -20.62 49.31 64.74
CA ILE A 1056 -20.08 48.11 64.06
C ILE A 1056 -19.10 48.60 63.00
N VAL A 1057 -17.94 47.95 62.88
CA VAL A 1057 -16.98 48.27 61.82
C VAL A 1057 -17.39 47.54 60.54
N ASP A 1058 -17.56 48.29 59.46
CA ASP A 1058 -17.86 47.77 58.13
C ASP A 1058 -16.66 47.01 57.54
N SER A 1059 -16.88 45.82 57.01
CA SER A 1059 -15.81 44.91 56.59
C SER A 1059 -15.07 45.36 55.33
N LEU A 1060 -15.64 46.25 54.52
CA LEU A 1060 -15.10 46.70 53.24
C LEU A 1060 -14.55 48.13 53.32
N THR A 1061 -15.32 49.02 53.93
CA THR A 1061 -15.00 50.45 54.03
C THR A 1061 -14.18 50.78 55.28
N PHE A 1062 -14.15 49.87 56.26
CA PHE A 1062 -13.49 50.00 57.58
C PHE A 1062 -14.03 51.14 58.44
N LYS A 1063 -15.16 51.73 58.02
CA LYS A 1063 -15.81 52.80 58.75
C LYS A 1063 -16.76 52.22 59.78
N SER A 1064 -16.78 52.84 60.94
CA SER A 1064 -17.80 52.62 61.94
C SER A 1064 -18.52 53.93 62.24
N ALA A 1065 -19.85 53.87 62.22
CA ALA A 1065 -20.72 54.98 62.51
C ALA A 1065 -21.07 54.99 64.00
N PHE A 1066 -20.89 56.14 64.63
CA PHE A 1066 -21.13 56.39 66.05
C PHE A 1066 -22.13 57.52 66.21
N GLN A 1067 -23.11 57.32 67.10
CA GLN A 1067 -24.08 58.35 67.46
C GLN A 1067 -23.84 58.79 68.90
N PHE A 1068 -23.32 60.00 69.07
CA PHE A 1068 -23.10 60.65 70.35
C PHE A 1068 -24.31 61.55 70.64
N ASN A 1069 -25.13 61.15 71.61
CA ASN A 1069 -26.41 61.80 71.92
C ASN A 1069 -26.29 62.91 72.96
N ASN A 1070 -25.22 62.93 73.75
CA ASN A 1070 -25.04 63.82 74.91
C ASN A 1070 -23.89 64.81 74.72
N ALA A 1071 -22.98 64.57 73.78
CA ALA A 1071 -21.86 65.47 73.51
C ALA A 1071 -22.33 66.79 72.88
N ALA A 1072 -21.93 67.92 73.48
CA ALA A 1072 -22.07 69.24 72.86
C ALA A 1072 -20.92 69.53 71.89
N THR A 1073 -21.10 70.51 70.98
CA THR A 1073 -20.01 71.02 70.13
C THR A 1073 -18.78 71.40 70.99
N GLY A 1074 -17.61 70.87 70.66
CA GLY A 1074 -16.38 71.04 71.44
C GLY A 1074 -15.21 70.22 70.89
N THR A 1075 -14.03 70.33 71.52
CA THR A 1075 -12.84 69.56 71.15
C THR A 1075 -12.66 68.40 72.15
N TYR A 1076 -12.56 67.17 71.65
CA TYR A 1076 -12.49 65.95 72.47
C TYR A 1076 -11.41 64.99 71.97
N TYR A 1077 -10.81 64.23 72.88
CA TYR A 1077 -10.09 63.02 72.48
C TYR A 1077 -11.09 61.93 72.12
N ILE A 1078 -10.79 61.18 71.06
CA ILE A 1078 -11.52 59.95 70.71
C ILE A 1078 -10.76 58.79 71.34
N GLN A 1079 -11.41 58.03 72.24
CA GLN A 1079 -10.90 56.76 72.74
C GLN A 1079 -11.69 55.62 72.11
N LEU A 1080 -10.99 54.65 71.51
CA LEU A 1080 -11.56 53.41 70.99
C LEU A 1080 -11.25 52.25 71.94
N LYS A 1081 -12.29 51.47 72.28
CA LYS A 1081 -12.17 50.19 73.00
C LYS A 1081 -12.86 49.08 72.22
N HIS A 1082 -12.19 47.94 72.11
CA HIS A 1082 -12.69 46.72 71.49
C HIS A 1082 -12.41 45.55 72.42
N ARG A 1083 -13.19 44.46 72.31
CA ARG A 1083 -13.19 43.37 73.30
C ARG A 1083 -11.87 42.61 73.46
N ASN A 1084 -10.98 42.65 72.47
CA ASN A 1084 -9.72 41.90 72.47
C ASN A 1084 -8.53 42.73 71.94
N SER A 1085 -8.70 44.04 71.80
CA SER A 1085 -7.69 44.93 71.27
C SER A 1085 -7.39 46.05 72.25
N LEU A 1086 -6.13 46.48 72.24
CA LEU A 1086 -5.61 47.50 73.12
C LEU A 1086 -6.33 48.83 72.87
N GLU A 1087 -6.73 49.49 73.95
CA GLU A 1087 -7.38 50.79 73.81
C GLU A 1087 -6.47 51.82 73.13
N THR A 1088 -7.05 52.59 72.22
CA THR A 1088 -6.30 53.52 71.37
C THR A 1088 -6.98 54.89 71.35
N TRP A 1089 -6.19 55.94 71.54
CA TRP A 1089 -6.67 57.32 71.62
C TRP A 1089 -6.25 58.14 70.39
N SER A 1090 -7.04 59.12 69.99
CA SER A 1090 -6.65 60.08 68.94
C SER A 1090 -5.41 60.87 69.35
N LYS A 1091 -4.55 61.20 68.38
CA LYS A 1091 -3.28 61.92 68.63
C LYS A 1091 -3.48 63.24 69.37
N ASN A 1092 -4.49 63.99 68.94
CA ASN A 1092 -4.87 65.29 69.49
C ASN A 1092 -6.37 65.29 69.78
N GLY A 1093 -6.84 66.30 70.49
CA GLY A 1093 -8.26 66.61 70.56
C GLY A 1093 -8.80 66.95 69.17
N VAL A 1094 -9.95 66.37 68.83
CA VAL A 1094 -10.63 66.51 67.53
C VAL A 1094 -11.90 67.33 67.73
N ASN A 1095 -12.17 68.25 66.79
CA ASN A 1095 -13.34 69.11 66.85
C ASN A 1095 -14.61 68.33 66.48
N TYR A 1096 -15.50 68.19 67.45
CA TYR A 1096 -16.84 67.67 67.27
C TYR A 1096 -17.84 68.83 67.19
N ILE A 1097 -18.70 68.83 66.17
CA ILE A 1097 -19.77 69.83 66.00
C ILE A 1097 -21.11 69.07 65.98
N MET A 1098 -22.00 69.42 66.91
CA MET A 1098 -23.35 68.87 67.00
C MET A 1098 -24.07 68.99 65.64
N ASP A 1099 -24.81 67.95 65.25
CA ASP A 1099 -25.54 67.82 63.97
C ASP A 1099 -24.69 67.79 62.70
N SER A 1100 -23.37 67.67 62.84
CA SER A 1100 -22.45 67.36 61.73
C SER A 1100 -21.71 66.06 61.99
N THR A 1101 -21.39 65.30 60.94
CA THR A 1101 -20.62 64.07 61.08
C THR A 1101 -19.13 64.37 61.25
N LEU A 1102 -18.60 64.09 62.44
CA LEU A 1102 -17.16 64.07 62.70
C LEU A 1102 -16.50 62.90 61.93
N ASN A 1103 -15.48 63.18 61.11
CA ASN A 1103 -14.71 62.13 60.42
C ASN A 1103 -13.30 62.01 61.01
N TYR A 1104 -12.86 60.80 61.34
CA TYR A 1104 -11.50 60.55 61.84
C TYR A 1104 -10.99 59.20 61.35
N ASP A 1105 -9.74 59.11 60.88
CA ASP A 1105 -9.18 57.88 60.29
C ASP A 1105 -7.91 57.45 61.03
N PHE A 1106 -8.01 56.41 61.86
CA PHE A 1106 -6.88 55.82 62.57
C PHE A 1106 -5.96 54.99 61.66
N THR A 1107 -6.44 54.60 60.48
CA THR A 1107 -5.75 53.69 59.57
C THR A 1107 -4.78 54.39 58.63
N PHE A 1108 -4.85 55.73 58.55
CA PHE A 1108 -4.09 56.53 57.62
C PHE A 1108 -2.59 56.63 57.96
N ALA A 1109 -2.25 56.88 59.23
CA ALA A 1109 -0.86 57.03 59.69
C ALA A 1109 -0.73 56.69 61.18
N ALA A 1110 0.44 56.21 61.62
CA ALA A 1110 0.72 56.00 63.05
C ALA A 1110 0.49 57.28 63.88
N THR A 1111 0.74 58.45 63.28
CA THR A 1111 0.55 59.77 63.90
C THR A 1111 -0.92 60.15 64.14
N GLN A 1112 -1.88 59.32 63.75
CA GLN A 1112 -3.30 59.48 64.11
C GLN A 1112 -3.60 58.93 65.52
N ALA A 1113 -2.73 58.09 66.08
CA ALA A 1113 -2.88 57.59 67.44
C ALA A 1113 -1.95 58.34 68.43
N TYR A 1114 -2.43 58.55 69.67
CA TYR A 1114 -1.62 59.08 70.74
C TYR A 1114 -0.40 58.18 70.99
N GLY A 1115 0.78 58.78 71.18
CA GLY A 1115 2.03 58.03 71.29
C GLY A 1115 2.45 57.23 70.05
N ASN A 1116 1.78 57.42 68.89
CA ASN A 1116 1.94 56.60 67.68
C ASN A 1116 1.63 55.10 67.93
N ASN A 1117 0.67 54.83 68.82
CA ASN A 1117 0.41 53.50 69.38
C ASN A 1117 -0.49 52.62 68.50
N THR A 1118 -0.11 52.40 67.23
CA THR A 1118 -0.79 51.51 66.29
C THR A 1118 0.21 50.61 65.54
N LYS A 1119 -0.27 49.49 65.01
CA LYS A 1119 0.50 48.53 64.21
C LYS A 1119 0.32 48.76 62.72
N LEU A 1120 1.41 48.85 61.96
CA LEU A 1120 1.32 48.77 60.49
C LEU A 1120 1.15 47.31 60.05
N LYS A 1121 0.04 46.99 59.36
CA LYS A 1121 -0.24 45.68 58.74
C LYS A 1121 -0.62 45.89 57.28
N GLY A 1122 0.22 45.43 56.36
CA GLY A 1122 0.10 45.79 54.94
C GLY A 1122 0.31 47.31 54.75
N THR A 1123 -0.69 47.99 54.16
CA THR A 1123 -0.67 49.45 53.94
C THR A 1123 -1.49 50.24 54.96
N LYS A 1124 -2.06 49.59 55.98
CA LYS A 1124 -2.99 50.19 56.94
C LYS A 1124 -2.49 50.11 58.37
N TYR A 1125 -2.73 51.17 59.14
CA TYR A 1125 -2.47 51.19 60.58
C TYR A 1125 -3.67 50.60 61.34
N CYS A 1126 -3.40 49.68 62.25
CA CYS A 1126 -4.39 48.92 63.00
C CYS A 1126 -4.19 49.12 64.51
N LEU A 1127 -5.27 49.00 65.27
CA LEU A 1127 -5.22 48.88 66.73
C LEU A 1127 -4.53 47.54 67.07
N TYR A 1128 -3.60 47.56 68.02
CA TYR A 1128 -2.92 46.36 68.47
C TYR A 1128 -3.93 45.37 69.07
N SER A 1129 -3.90 44.12 68.62
CA SER A 1129 -4.79 43.07 69.13
C SER A 1129 -4.04 42.20 70.16
N GLY A 1130 -4.74 41.70 71.17
CA GLY A 1130 -4.19 40.81 72.19
C GLY A 1130 -4.42 41.23 73.64
N ASP A 1131 -4.93 42.43 73.93
CA ASP A 1131 -5.29 42.86 75.30
C ASP A 1131 -6.69 42.31 75.66
N ILE A 1132 -6.75 41.05 76.09
CA ILE A 1132 -8.02 40.39 76.43
C ILE A 1132 -8.45 40.67 77.88
N SER A 1133 -7.50 41.05 78.74
CA SER A 1133 -7.73 41.42 80.14
C SER A 1133 -8.20 42.87 80.30
N GLN A 1134 -7.99 43.71 79.28
CA GLN A 1134 -8.33 45.14 79.22
C GLN A 1134 -7.64 45.96 80.31
N ASP A 1135 -6.44 45.54 80.75
CA ASP A 1135 -5.64 46.22 81.77
C ASP A 1135 -4.69 47.29 81.20
N GLY A 1136 -4.66 47.43 79.86
CA GLY A 1136 -3.84 48.40 79.16
C GLY A 1136 -2.43 47.90 78.83
N TYR A 1137 -2.13 46.64 79.07
CA TYR A 1137 -0.92 45.95 78.62
C TYR A 1137 -1.30 44.76 77.75
N ILE A 1138 -0.48 44.43 76.76
CA ILE A 1138 -0.52 43.11 76.14
C ILE A 1138 0.67 42.37 76.74
N ASP A 1139 0.41 41.38 77.60
CA ASP A 1139 1.47 40.67 78.32
C ASP A 1139 1.28 39.15 78.38
N LEU A 1140 2.09 38.48 79.20
CA LEU A 1140 2.04 37.02 79.32
C LEU A 1140 0.71 36.51 79.87
N SER A 1141 0.00 37.28 80.68
CA SER A 1141 -1.32 36.95 81.21
C SER A 1141 -2.34 36.80 80.08
N ASP A 1142 -2.37 37.76 79.15
CA ASP A 1142 -3.25 37.71 77.97
C ASP A 1142 -2.92 36.52 77.08
N VAL A 1143 -1.62 36.31 76.80
CA VAL A 1143 -1.14 35.20 75.98
C VAL A 1143 -1.52 33.85 76.58
N VAL A 1144 -1.38 33.68 77.91
CA VAL A 1144 -1.77 32.45 78.60
C VAL A 1144 -3.28 32.23 78.54
N GLY A 1145 -4.08 33.28 78.68
CA GLY A 1145 -5.54 33.21 78.55
C GLY A 1145 -5.97 32.73 77.15
N ILE A 1146 -5.37 33.30 76.10
CA ILE A 1146 -5.61 32.88 74.71
C ILE A 1146 -5.09 31.46 74.47
N TYR A 1147 -3.88 31.13 74.94
CA TYR A 1147 -3.28 29.80 74.79
C TYR A 1147 -4.13 28.70 75.42
N ASN A 1148 -4.64 28.92 76.63
CA ASN A 1148 -5.50 27.94 77.30
C ASN A 1148 -6.76 27.67 76.46
N ASN A 1149 -7.40 28.72 75.91
CA ASN A 1149 -8.56 28.54 75.04
C ASN A 1149 -8.20 27.96 73.66
N ALA A 1150 -7.00 28.25 73.14
CA ALA A 1150 -6.49 27.69 71.89
C ALA A 1150 -6.27 26.18 72.00
N THR A 1151 -5.73 25.69 73.12
CA THR A 1151 -5.57 24.24 73.35
C THR A 1151 -6.91 23.50 73.46
N ALA A 1152 -7.97 24.21 73.82
CA ALA A 1152 -9.33 23.67 73.90
C ALA A 1152 -10.16 23.90 72.61
N PHE A 1153 -9.58 24.53 71.57
CA PHE A 1153 -10.28 24.92 70.33
C PHE A 1153 -11.63 25.60 70.60
N VAL A 1154 -11.65 26.55 71.54
CA VAL A 1154 -12.88 27.26 71.89
C VAL A 1154 -13.41 27.98 70.66
N ASN A 1155 -14.66 27.71 70.30
CA ASN A 1155 -15.31 28.28 69.13
C ASN A 1155 -16.41 29.29 69.52
N GLY A 1156 -16.76 30.13 68.56
CA GLY A 1156 -17.79 31.16 68.69
C GLY A 1156 -17.25 32.54 69.06
N TYR A 1157 -18.16 33.44 69.40
CA TYR A 1157 -17.86 34.84 69.72
C TYR A 1157 -17.28 34.97 71.14
N VAL A 1158 -15.98 34.69 71.29
CA VAL A 1158 -15.26 34.76 72.58
C VAL A 1158 -14.15 35.81 72.53
N VAL A 1159 -13.72 36.33 73.69
CA VAL A 1159 -12.67 37.38 73.76
C VAL A 1159 -11.29 36.88 73.34
N THR A 1160 -11.05 35.57 73.39
CA THR A 1160 -9.79 34.94 72.99
C THR A 1160 -9.65 34.68 71.49
N ASP A 1161 -10.73 34.82 70.71
CA ASP A 1161 -10.66 34.87 69.25
C ASP A 1161 -10.17 36.27 68.86
N VAL A 1162 -8.86 36.40 68.72
CA VAL A 1162 -8.15 37.66 68.45
C VAL A 1162 -8.19 37.99 66.96
N ASN A 1163 -8.36 36.98 66.11
CA ASN A 1163 -8.22 37.09 64.67
C ASN A 1163 -9.57 37.18 63.92
N GLY A 1164 -10.68 36.86 64.60
CA GLY A 1164 -12.05 37.06 64.15
C GLY A 1164 -12.55 35.96 63.21
N ASP A 1165 -11.98 34.77 63.23
CA ASP A 1165 -12.42 33.61 62.44
C ASP A 1165 -13.36 32.66 63.21
N LEU A 1166 -13.78 33.06 64.42
CA LEU A 1166 -14.68 32.34 65.32
C LEU A 1166 -14.07 31.07 65.93
N ILE A 1167 -12.74 30.89 65.87
CA ILE A 1167 -12.04 29.77 66.49
C ILE A 1167 -10.80 30.34 67.21
N THR A 1168 -10.72 30.18 68.53
CA THR A 1168 -9.46 30.44 69.23
C THR A 1168 -8.47 29.31 68.95
N ASP A 1169 -7.37 29.61 68.26
CA ASP A 1169 -6.30 28.66 67.97
C ASP A 1169 -4.89 29.28 68.07
N LEU A 1170 -3.88 28.60 67.52
CA LEU A 1170 -2.49 29.05 67.58
C LEU A 1170 -2.26 30.39 66.84
N ALA A 1171 -3.08 30.73 65.83
CA ALA A 1171 -2.99 31.98 65.11
C ALA A 1171 -3.35 33.19 66.01
N ASP A 1172 -4.32 33.03 66.92
CA ASP A 1172 -4.65 34.06 67.91
C ASP A 1172 -3.54 34.25 68.94
N VAL A 1173 -3.01 33.14 69.46
CA VAL A 1173 -1.88 33.14 70.40
C VAL A 1173 -0.70 33.88 69.82
N LEU A 1174 -0.39 33.65 68.53
CA LEU A 1174 0.75 34.26 67.87
C LEU A 1174 0.61 35.78 67.75
N ILE A 1175 -0.59 36.31 67.51
CA ILE A 1175 -0.83 37.76 67.44
C ILE A 1175 -0.56 38.40 68.81
N ALA A 1176 -1.17 37.89 69.87
CA ALA A 1176 -0.97 38.41 71.22
C ALA A 1176 0.48 38.23 71.70
N TYR A 1177 1.11 37.08 71.43
CA TYR A 1177 2.50 36.80 71.81
C TYR A 1177 3.47 37.79 71.18
N ASN A 1178 3.34 38.07 69.88
CA ASN A 1178 4.21 39.01 69.19
C ASN A 1178 4.09 40.45 69.74
N ASN A 1179 2.90 40.84 70.17
CA ASN A 1179 2.68 42.14 70.80
C ASN A 1179 3.15 42.17 72.26
N ALA A 1180 3.03 41.06 72.98
CA ALA A 1180 3.53 40.91 74.36
C ALA A 1180 5.05 40.99 74.45
N ILE A 1181 5.78 40.30 73.56
CA ILE A 1181 7.25 40.37 73.52
C ILE A 1181 7.77 41.76 73.11
N ALA A 1182 6.92 42.56 72.45
CA ALA A 1182 7.22 43.94 72.08
C ALA A 1182 6.84 44.94 73.19
N PHE A 1183 6.38 44.46 74.36
CA PHE A 1183 5.96 45.27 75.52
C PHE A 1183 4.93 46.34 75.13
N VAL A 1184 4.00 45.98 74.26
CA VAL A 1184 2.96 46.88 73.77
C VAL A 1184 2.01 47.23 74.93
N SER A 1185 1.79 48.53 75.16
CA SER A 1185 0.93 49.05 76.22
C SER A 1185 0.11 50.23 75.71
N ALA A 1186 -1.03 50.52 76.34
CA ALA A 1186 -1.86 51.68 76.01
C ALA A 1186 -1.07 52.98 76.20
N LYS A 1187 -1.29 53.94 75.30
CA LYS A 1187 -0.72 55.29 75.36
C LYS A 1187 -1.86 56.29 75.27
N PHE A 1188 -1.94 57.18 76.26
CA PHE A 1188 -2.94 58.24 76.34
C PHE A 1188 -2.34 59.46 77.07
N PRO A 1189 -2.97 60.64 76.98
CA PRO A 1189 -2.54 61.83 77.71
C PRO A 1189 -2.47 61.57 79.22
N ALA A 1190 -1.36 61.94 79.86
CA ALA A 1190 -1.12 61.77 81.30
C ALA A 1190 -1.67 62.93 82.13
#